data_AF-A0A2S8RXP8-F1
#
_entry.id   AF-A0A2S8RXP8-F1
#
_cell.length_a   1.000
_cell.length_b   1.000
_cell.length_c   1.000
_cell.angle_alpha   90.00
_cell.angle_beta   90.00
_cell.angle_gamma   90.00
#
_symmetry.space_group_name_H-M   'P 1'
#
loop_
_entity.id
_entity.type
_entity.pdbx_description
1 polymer ?
#
loop_
_entity_poly.entity_id
_entity_poly.type
_entity_poly.pdbx_seq_one_letter_code
_entity_poly.pdbx_strand_id
1 'polypeptide(L)'
;MMVASSRPRFRRTTLSIAVATAMALTGQGALAQSVVVTTSTPSVDLSGATGASFGPDASTVIANVTNSGTDQATPGNAGVVNAATVQTWDNANGATTAGSISGAGIQNTATGNIGGLTNEGVISGRIGIDNAGNITSITDALGATIGTTSGGTYAVKNEAGATIGLLIDNGGLVVGASSGIALVDNAGTIGTLEEDGFSSALTANTQTLFLNEGTGTINQFTIGPASRIITENGSVFINLGVVNGVTVAGSVNTSGDAIVNGSTTNKTAKMGPVSITGSVTTQNNGNGGSAIKNYAQMGDVTESAGATLNGSTAGSAAIDNEAGAAMGNVTLDGTSNAMGYVVLNKSTMNNLDIAHQAMSSGDSVVLNTQGAAMGTFTTDPGSTTATTGGTNAVVENDGTMKAAVLNGNVSASNGVAFWNTPTGNVTFGTTIGGSVKGTSGLENDGVMPILNVTASGDVEGTETAGVELNNGTTAVTVDGTILGSGDADGLQVTGSANATITVEGSHGAVSATGSGNAVTVGPNASATINITGSGTVQSTGSAAVQTGLNTTINQGAGTSITDSGSGSAIVVPAGSNATVNATGLSAGALTIIGNTNATNTNPVIDVAGSATLNLDAIVGASSNGGAGPAITIESTGNVPVINATGFIEGAITNKSSNDLTINGNPNYTDGSTGGMGQMGVLTGGVAGQSSINNPNSNLFFGTGYVALDDTVNAPSTTVRSGGNLVASEPVTINGNFTLANGATFISQVQAGSTPTGTTSDTSYGRLLVNGNASVESGSALSLRPYTAYAFVKGQRFDLVSASGTGTYSLAGIIASAQGYSGTVTPQTVTQNGRTDLVVTLGDTPVTPPSNPSQPSQPSQPTQPSDPSTPPAQPSQPSQPSTPPVVHTVSALTQTSVASTNGILRYTGWNSNGLMNAENMVLATQQTGTARQMTQIGTQLAPVPHAQAGNAMLAIGDAAQGVVADRADAQRVAKQAGVATPSGVTTWGQAFGGAEQRGTTAGGTFGEVSGSNLAFGGLAVGVDKAVSPTWTAGGAFSYANGQSNATGDASGQHLSDNAFGLTFYQNWTPTSGRAYVDVSENASLHRFNESRSIDLAGVSAGSASGRFNGTSYGARVETGLPLALRNGIDVTPFVALGVQHLSLGSYTESDGGSGVGLNVNGASYTSVRTTVGVKVSKSFETKAGTVDVYLKPSLVHEFAGSPSNTTAVFNGDTTGETTFTTNSAGPVRNIADVSVGATLYRAKGLSLNAQVNVQAGSHYTGIAGGVQAKWSF
;
A
#
# COMPACT_ATOMS: atom_id res chain seq x y z
N MET A 1 6.64 -8.36 -113.50
CA MET A 1 6.21 -8.77 -114.86
C MET A 1 6.50 -7.62 -115.82
N MET A 2 6.76 -7.94 -117.09
CA MET A 2 6.82 -7.08 -118.31
C MET A 2 6.06 -5.73 -118.29
N VAL A 3 6.38 -4.70 -119.10
CA VAL A 3 7.57 -4.30 -119.91
C VAL A 3 7.30 -2.91 -120.53
N ALA A 4 8.32 -2.28 -121.15
CA ALA A 4 8.27 -1.14 -122.09
C ALA A 4 8.01 0.27 -121.50
N SER A 5 8.70 1.36 -121.88
CA SER A 5 9.45 1.75 -123.11
C SER A 5 8.59 2.35 -124.25
N SER A 6 8.65 3.67 -124.44
CA SER A 6 8.93 4.28 -125.76
C SER A 6 9.26 5.79 -125.68
N ARG A 7 10.57 6.04 -125.58
CA ARG A 7 11.33 7.16 -126.16
C ARG A 7 11.12 7.24 -127.71
N PRO A 8 11.69 8.19 -128.52
CA PRO A 8 12.44 9.44 -128.21
C PRO A 8 12.37 10.58 -129.32
N ARG A 9 13.36 11.51 -129.28
CA ARG A 9 14.00 12.29 -130.40
C ARG A 9 13.28 13.57 -130.85
N PHE A 10 13.94 14.70 -131.17
CA PHE A 10 15.37 15.09 -131.30
C PHE A 10 15.45 16.67 -131.30
N ARG A 11 16.58 17.43 -131.39
CA ARG A 11 18.02 17.22 -131.65
C ARG A 11 18.87 18.45 -131.20
N ARG A 12 20.02 18.23 -130.52
CA ARG A 12 21.31 19.01 -130.58
C ARG A 12 21.31 20.48 -130.07
N THR A 13 22.44 21.05 -129.59
CA THR A 13 23.88 20.74 -129.89
C THR A 13 24.83 21.03 -128.71
N THR A 14 25.85 20.17 -128.52
CA THR A 14 27.24 20.38 -128.00
C THR A 14 27.56 21.50 -126.98
N LEU A 15 28.39 21.30 -125.95
CA LEU A 15 29.65 20.50 -125.92
C LEU A 15 29.86 19.71 -124.61
N SER A 16 30.77 18.73 -124.66
CA SER A 16 31.00 17.61 -123.73
C SER A 16 32.53 17.48 -123.43
N ILE A 17 33.11 16.71 -122.49
CA ILE A 17 32.67 15.58 -121.65
C ILE A 17 33.76 15.30 -120.55
N ALA A 18 33.39 14.70 -119.38
CA ALA A 18 34.22 13.85 -118.48
C ALA A 18 35.51 14.41 -117.79
N VAL A 19 36.04 13.91 -116.64
CA VAL A 19 35.58 12.98 -115.56
C VAL A 19 36.50 13.18 -114.33
N ALA A 20 35.96 13.03 -113.10
CA ALA A 20 36.62 12.80 -111.77
C ALA A 20 37.87 13.65 -111.37
N THR A 21 37.94 14.27 -110.18
CA THR A 21 38.14 13.57 -108.88
C THR A 21 38.06 14.57 -107.70
N ALA A 22 37.47 14.13 -106.58
CA ALA A 22 37.57 14.58 -105.18
C ALA A 22 37.87 16.06 -104.75
N MET A 23 36.99 16.56 -103.88
CA MET A 23 37.21 17.47 -102.72
C MET A 23 37.64 18.95 -102.93
N ALA A 24 37.06 19.78 -102.03
CA ALA A 24 37.39 21.18 -101.70
C ALA A 24 36.90 22.31 -102.66
N LEU A 25 36.79 23.51 -102.08
CA LEU A 25 36.08 24.73 -102.52
C LEU A 25 34.55 24.60 -102.50
N THR A 26 33.77 25.22 -101.61
CA THR A 26 33.99 26.35 -100.66
C THR A 26 34.55 27.64 -101.26
N GLY A 27 33.76 28.72 -101.23
CA GLY A 27 34.25 30.09 -101.42
C GLY A 27 33.72 30.85 -102.64
N GLN A 28 32.47 31.33 -102.56
CA GLN A 28 32.18 32.74 -102.88
C GLN A 28 31.21 33.25 -101.80
N GLY A 29 31.62 34.31 -101.09
CA GLY A 29 30.86 34.83 -99.98
C GLY A 29 29.63 35.61 -100.45
N ALA A 30 28.49 35.36 -99.81
CA ALA A 30 27.44 36.37 -99.74
C ALA A 30 28.01 37.59 -99.00
N LEU A 31 27.81 38.78 -99.56
CA LEU A 31 28.17 40.02 -98.89
C LEU A 31 27.22 40.20 -97.70
N ALA A 32 27.80 40.40 -96.52
CA ALA A 32 27.07 40.79 -95.31
C ALA A 32 26.12 41.97 -95.61
N GLN A 33 24.83 41.78 -95.35
CA GLN A 33 23.83 42.83 -95.38
C GLN A 33 23.03 42.82 -94.09
N SER A 34 22.71 44.02 -93.60
CA SER A 34 21.75 44.19 -92.50
C SER A 34 20.32 44.08 -93.04
N VAL A 35 19.46 43.37 -92.33
CA VAL A 35 18.06 43.15 -92.71
C VAL A 35 17.21 44.28 -92.16
N VAL A 36 16.55 45.06 -93.04
CA VAL A 36 15.71 46.20 -92.63
C VAL A 36 14.30 46.00 -93.18
N VAL A 37 13.30 45.89 -92.29
CA VAL A 37 11.90 45.61 -92.64
C VAL A 37 11.02 46.77 -92.22
N THR A 38 10.56 47.56 -93.21
CA THR A 38 9.78 48.79 -93.01
C THR A 38 8.34 48.74 -93.52
N THR A 39 7.90 47.57 -93.97
CA THR A 39 6.53 47.29 -94.39
C THR A 39 6.15 45.87 -93.95
N SER A 40 4.86 45.62 -93.72
CA SER A 40 4.37 44.32 -93.26
C SER A 40 4.68 43.19 -94.25
N THR A 41 5.17 42.05 -93.75
CA THR A 41 5.55 40.87 -94.54
C THR A 41 5.05 39.56 -93.92
N PRO A 42 4.84 38.49 -94.73
CA PRO A 42 4.44 37.19 -94.19
C PRO A 42 5.60 36.44 -93.52
N SER A 43 6.85 36.69 -93.91
CA SER A 43 8.02 35.99 -93.35
C SER A 43 9.31 36.79 -93.51
N VAL A 44 10.21 36.65 -92.55
CA VAL A 44 11.58 37.19 -92.58
C VAL A 44 12.55 36.09 -92.13
N ASP A 45 13.57 35.81 -92.94
CA ASP A 45 14.67 34.90 -92.59
C ASP A 45 15.92 35.72 -92.24
N LEU A 46 16.51 35.45 -91.07
CA LEU A 46 17.70 36.13 -90.54
C LEU A 46 19.01 35.35 -90.81
N SER A 47 18.93 34.17 -91.43
CA SER A 47 20.05 33.25 -91.60
C SER A 47 21.22 33.87 -92.39
N GLY A 48 22.28 34.28 -91.68
CA GLY A 48 23.48 34.91 -92.27
C GLY A 48 23.45 36.44 -92.36
N ALA A 49 22.52 37.10 -91.67
CA ALA A 49 22.50 38.55 -91.53
C ALA A 49 23.68 39.08 -90.69
N THR A 50 23.91 40.40 -90.75
CA THR A 50 24.82 41.09 -89.83
C THR A 50 24.10 42.18 -89.05
N GLY A 51 23.03 41.76 -88.37
CA GLY A 51 22.09 42.56 -87.62
C GLY A 51 20.84 42.96 -88.41
N ALA A 52 19.69 43.03 -87.71
CA ALA A 52 18.40 43.33 -88.30
C ALA A 52 17.62 44.46 -87.56
N SER A 53 16.67 45.08 -88.27
CA SER A 53 15.74 46.04 -87.69
C SER A 53 14.34 45.92 -88.32
N PHE A 54 13.31 45.88 -87.48
CA PHE A 54 11.92 45.78 -87.87
C PHE A 54 11.15 46.98 -87.34
N GLY A 55 10.48 47.78 -88.19
CA GLY A 55 9.79 48.99 -87.76
C GLY A 55 9.67 50.03 -88.88
N PRO A 56 9.06 51.20 -88.62
CA PRO A 56 9.42 52.02 -87.46
C PRO A 56 8.54 51.83 -86.22
N ASP A 57 7.38 51.20 -86.35
CA ASP A 57 6.42 51.02 -85.26
C ASP A 57 5.54 49.76 -85.44
N ALA A 58 4.68 49.50 -84.45
CA ALA A 58 3.78 48.35 -84.34
C ALA A 58 2.86 48.11 -85.55
N SER A 59 2.62 49.11 -86.41
CA SER A 59 1.81 48.97 -87.63
C SER A 59 2.49 48.12 -88.71
N THR A 60 3.82 47.98 -88.65
CA THR A 60 4.57 46.98 -89.41
C THR A 60 4.31 45.61 -88.78
N VAL A 61 3.73 44.68 -89.54
CA VAL A 61 3.39 43.33 -89.07
C VAL A 61 4.22 42.29 -89.81
N ILE A 62 4.99 41.50 -89.07
CA ILE A 62 5.71 40.34 -89.58
C ILE A 62 5.02 39.10 -89.00
N ALA A 63 4.50 38.19 -89.83
CA ALA A 63 3.86 36.99 -89.28
C ALA A 63 4.90 36.03 -88.69
N ASN A 64 5.95 35.68 -89.44
CA ASN A 64 6.98 34.73 -88.98
C ASN A 64 8.39 35.32 -89.14
N VAL A 65 9.19 35.30 -88.08
CA VAL A 65 10.64 35.52 -88.12
C VAL A 65 11.31 34.17 -87.88
N THR A 66 12.24 33.77 -88.75
CA THR A 66 13.01 32.52 -88.60
C THR A 66 14.50 32.78 -88.66
N ASN A 67 15.28 32.12 -87.83
CA ASN A 67 16.74 32.03 -87.97
C ASN A 67 17.17 30.56 -87.95
N SER A 68 17.93 30.15 -88.97
CA SER A 68 18.51 28.80 -89.11
C SER A 68 20.04 28.84 -89.29
N GLY A 69 20.65 30.02 -89.13
CA GLY A 69 22.08 30.26 -89.31
C GLY A 69 22.62 31.22 -88.26
N THR A 70 23.73 31.89 -88.57
CA THR A 70 24.35 32.86 -87.65
C THR A 70 24.04 34.28 -88.10
N ASP A 71 23.32 35.03 -87.28
CA ASP A 71 23.20 36.49 -87.32
C ASP A 71 24.14 37.11 -86.28
N GLN A 72 24.96 38.08 -86.70
CA GLN A 72 26.01 38.70 -85.88
C GLN A 72 26.05 40.22 -86.10
N ALA A 73 25.66 40.96 -85.07
CA ALA A 73 25.68 42.42 -85.09
C ALA A 73 27.08 43.00 -85.35
N THR A 74 27.09 44.19 -85.96
CA THR A 74 28.28 45.04 -85.97
C THR A 74 28.60 45.57 -84.55
N PRO A 75 29.89 45.82 -84.21
CA PRO A 75 30.27 46.29 -82.89
C PRO A 75 29.53 47.57 -82.46
N GLY A 76 28.89 47.53 -81.29
CA GLY A 76 28.09 48.63 -80.73
C GLY A 76 26.58 48.48 -80.92
N ASN A 77 26.11 47.59 -81.79
CA ASN A 77 24.68 47.39 -82.08
C ASN A 77 24.11 46.12 -81.42
N ALA A 78 22.77 46.06 -81.35
CA ALA A 78 22.01 44.86 -81.05
C ALA A 78 21.98 43.90 -82.26
N GLY A 79 21.72 42.62 -82.03
CA GLY A 79 21.49 41.61 -83.08
C GLY A 79 20.26 41.99 -83.89
N VAL A 80 19.10 42.07 -83.23
CA VAL A 80 17.87 42.58 -83.85
C VAL A 80 17.27 43.69 -83.01
N VAL A 81 16.82 44.77 -83.66
CA VAL A 81 15.99 45.83 -83.04
C VAL A 81 14.57 45.72 -83.56
N ASN A 82 13.62 45.34 -82.69
CA ASN A 82 12.20 45.27 -83.02
C ASN A 82 11.43 46.49 -82.48
N ALA A 83 10.79 47.22 -83.39
CA ALA A 83 9.74 48.19 -83.11
C ALA A 83 8.39 47.81 -83.75
N ALA A 84 8.36 46.70 -84.51
CA ALA A 84 7.23 46.16 -85.24
C ALA A 84 6.42 45.14 -84.40
N THR A 85 5.32 44.66 -84.97
CA THR A 85 4.56 43.51 -84.45
C THR A 85 5.00 42.22 -85.14
N VAL A 86 5.77 41.39 -84.47
CA VAL A 86 6.16 40.03 -84.89
C VAL A 86 5.18 39.03 -84.27
N GLN A 87 4.48 38.20 -85.06
CA GLN A 87 3.51 37.23 -84.49
C GLN A 87 4.19 35.96 -83.96
N THR A 88 5.20 35.46 -84.67
CA THR A 88 6.03 34.32 -84.23
C THR A 88 7.50 34.56 -84.56
N TRP A 89 8.38 34.09 -83.69
CA TRP A 89 9.82 34.12 -83.84
C TRP A 89 10.39 32.75 -83.46
N ASP A 90 11.14 32.15 -84.38
CA ASP A 90 11.79 30.85 -84.21
C ASP A 90 13.30 30.95 -84.47
N ASN A 91 14.10 30.76 -83.42
CA ASN A 91 15.56 30.68 -83.52
C ASN A 91 15.96 29.20 -83.39
N ALA A 92 16.03 28.50 -84.52
CA ALA A 92 16.10 27.05 -84.61
C ALA A 92 17.42 26.46 -84.06
N ASN A 93 17.43 25.14 -83.82
CA ASN A 93 18.62 24.44 -83.32
C ASN A 93 19.86 24.67 -84.20
N GLY A 94 20.97 25.10 -83.56
CA GLY A 94 22.21 25.46 -84.23
C GLY A 94 22.26 26.88 -84.83
N ALA A 95 21.14 27.62 -84.78
CA ALA A 95 21.12 29.04 -85.13
C ALA A 95 21.75 29.90 -84.02
N THR A 96 22.13 31.13 -84.36
CA THR A 96 22.65 32.12 -83.43
C THR A 96 22.12 33.49 -83.80
N THR A 97 21.53 34.20 -82.85
CA THR A 97 21.15 35.62 -82.95
C THR A 97 22.01 36.40 -81.97
N ALA A 98 23.04 37.10 -82.44
CA ALA A 98 24.05 37.71 -81.58
C ALA A 98 24.14 39.24 -81.72
N GLY A 99 23.97 39.93 -80.59
CA GLY A 99 24.35 41.31 -80.40
C GLY A 99 25.83 41.47 -80.10
N SER A 100 26.34 42.69 -80.26
CA SER A 100 27.72 43.00 -79.88
C SER A 100 27.92 42.99 -78.36
N ILE A 101 29.18 43.05 -77.90
CA ILE A 101 29.57 43.12 -76.47
C ILE A 101 28.98 44.31 -75.68
N SER A 102 28.20 45.19 -76.32
CA SER A 102 27.51 46.30 -75.68
C SER A 102 26.02 46.41 -76.04
N GLY A 103 25.53 45.58 -76.97
CA GLY A 103 24.13 45.55 -77.41
C GLY A 103 23.41 44.28 -76.96
N ALA A 104 22.08 44.24 -77.15
CA ALA A 104 21.28 43.05 -76.88
C ALA A 104 21.30 42.05 -78.04
N GLY A 105 21.04 40.76 -77.79
CA GLY A 105 20.78 39.79 -78.86
C GLY A 105 19.51 40.16 -79.63
N ILE A 106 18.42 40.37 -78.88
CA ILE A 106 17.17 40.96 -79.38
C ILE A 106 16.82 42.16 -78.48
N GLN A 107 16.60 43.32 -79.08
CA GLN A 107 16.09 44.51 -78.42
C GLN A 107 14.66 44.79 -78.89
N ASN A 108 13.67 44.50 -78.06
CA ASN A 108 12.27 44.84 -78.32
C ASN A 108 11.97 46.22 -77.72
N THR A 109 11.82 47.23 -78.57
CA THR A 109 11.60 48.63 -78.15
C THR A 109 10.19 48.84 -77.60
N ALA A 110 9.92 50.02 -77.01
CA ALA A 110 8.64 50.32 -76.35
C ALA A 110 7.38 50.25 -77.23
N THR A 111 7.51 50.26 -78.56
CA THR A 111 6.40 50.01 -79.50
C THR A 111 6.40 48.61 -80.09
N GLY A 112 7.44 47.82 -79.85
CA GLY A 112 7.60 46.48 -80.39
C GLY A 112 6.70 45.47 -79.69
N ASN A 113 6.01 44.66 -80.47
CA ASN A 113 5.25 43.52 -79.99
C ASN A 113 5.87 42.24 -80.58
N ILE A 114 6.13 41.25 -79.74
CA ILE A 114 6.46 39.89 -80.16
C ILE A 114 5.35 38.97 -79.62
N GLY A 115 4.85 38.07 -80.45
CA GLY A 115 3.93 37.01 -80.03
C GLY A 115 4.69 35.92 -79.29
N GLY A 116 4.82 34.75 -79.91
CA GLY A 116 5.67 33.67 -79.38
C GLY A 116 7.09 33.77 -79.89
N LEU A 117 8.06 33.76 -78.98
CA LEU A 117 9.50 33.62 -79.25
C LEU A 117 9.97 32.25 -78.73
N THR A 118 10.33 31.36 -79.64
CA THR A 118 10.91 30.06 -79.34
C THR A 118 12.40 30.09 -79.67
N ASN A 119 13.23 29.63 -78.74
CA ASN A 119 14.66 29.47 -78.92
C ASN A 119 15.06 27.99 -78.79
N GLU A 120 15.57 27.40 -79.86
CA GLU A 120 16.26 26.10 -79.86
C GLU A 120 17.78 26.24 -80.10
N GLY A 121 18.24 27.45 -80.45
CA GLY A 121 19.63 27.80 -80.71
C GLY A 121 20.22 28.73 -79.65
N VAL A 122 21.02 29.69 -80.09
CA VAL A 122 21.66 30.68 -79.20
C VAL A 122 21.11 32.10 -79.47
N ILE A 123 20.72 32.83 -78.43
CA ILE A 123 20.47 34.27 -78.46
C ILE A 123 21.47 34.93 -77.50
N SER A 124 22.38 35.78 -77.98
CA SER A 124 23.49 36.28 -77.17
C SER A 124 23.76 37.77 -77.35
N GLY A 125 24.39 38.39 -76.37
CA GLY A 125 24.72 39.82 -76.34
C GLY A 125 25.10 40.24 -74.93
N ARG A 126 25.34 41.54 -74.69
CA ARG A 126 25.45 42.04 -73.30
C ARG A 126 24.15 41.81 -72.52
N ILE A 127 23.03 41.87 -73.22
CA ILE A 127 21.73 41.36 -72.78
C ILE A 127 21.31 40.31 -73.82
N GLY A 128 20.75 39.17 -73.42
CA GLY A 128 20.19 38.21 -74.40
C GLY A 128 18.98 38.81 -75.10
N ILE A 129 17.93 39.10 -74.32
CA ILE A 129 16.70 39.78 -74.74
C ILE A 129 16.49 41.02 -73.86
N ASP A 130 16.43 42.20 -74.47
CA ASP A 130 16.14 43.49 -73.84
C ASP A 130 14.73 43.94 -74.25
N ASN A 131 13.76 43.85 -73.34
CA ASN A 131 12.35 44.12 -73.62
C ASN A 131 11.86 45.41 -72.95
N ALA A 132 11.54 46.42 -73.75
CA ALA A 132 10.81 47.62 -73.37
C ALA A 132 9.34 47.62 -73.84
N GLY A 133 8.94 46.65 -74.66
CA GLY A 133 7.61 46.53 -75.26
C GLY A 133 6.78 45.37 -74.70
N ASN A 134 6.06 44.65 -75.57
CA ASN A 134 5.26 43.49 -75.21
C ASN A 134 5.81 42.21 -75.87
N ILE A 135 5.98 41.14 -75.09
CA ILE A 135 6.26 39.79 -75.58
C ILE A 135 5.18 38.86 -75.02
N THR A 136 4.47 38.11 -75.87
CA THR A 136 3.39 37.23 -75.39
C THR A 136 3.96 35.99 -74.71
N SER A 137 4.95 35.33 -75.31
CA SER A 137 5.69 34.25 -74.66
C SER A 137 7.14 34.16 -75.12
N ILE A 138 8.02 33.77 -74.21
CA ILE A 138 9.38 33.32 -74.46
C ILE A 138 9.47 31.86 -74.01
N THR A 139 10.06 31.01 -74.84
CA THR A 139 10.32 29.60 -74.51
C THR A 139 11.73 29.24 -74.95
N ASP A 140 12.63 29.08 -73.98
CA ASP A 140 13.98 28.57 -74.21
C ASP A 140 13.95 27.04 -74.10
N ALA A 141 14.26 26.33 -75.19
CA ALA A 141 14.15 24.89 -75.26
C ALA A 141 15.36 24.19 -74.59
N LEU A 142 15.19 22.93 -74.21
CA LEU A 142 16.25 22.16 -73.56
C LEU A 142 17.52 22.09 -74.45
N GLY A 143 18.63 22.67 -73.95
CA GLY A 143 19.92 22.72 -74.64
C GLY A 143 20.11 23.94 -75.57
N ALA A 144 19.12 24.83 -75.65
CA ALA A 144 19.27 26.17 -76.21
C ALA A 144 20.03 27.09 -75.22
N THR A 145 20.24 28.35 -75.60
CA THR A 145 20.90 29.33 -74.72
C THR A 145 20.42 30.76 -74.98
N ILE A 146 20.05 31.48 -73.93
CA ILE A 146 19.85 32.94 -73.96
C ILE A 146 20.86 33.64 -73.03
N GLY A 147 21.54 34.65 -73.55
CA GLY A 147 22.60 35.41 -72.88
C GLY A 147 24.02 35.02 -73.32
N THR A 148 25.03 35.31 -72.49
CA THR A 148 26.42 34.92 -72.79
C THR A 148 27.29 34.85 -71.53
N THR A 149 28.18 33.86 -71.49
CA THR A 149 29.14 33.64 -70.39
C THR A 149 30.36 34.60 -70.45
N SER A 150 30.50 35.37 -71.53
CA SER A 150 31.59 36.34 -71.72
C SER A 150 31.05 37.77 -71.88
N GLY A 151 31.04 38.53 -70.77
CA GLY A 151 30.65 39.95 -70.77
C GLY A 151 29.14 40.24 -70.65
N GLY A 152 28.29 39.21 -70.54
CA GLY A 152 26.83 39.38 -70.40
C GLY A 152 26.41 39.87 -69.02
N THR A 153 25.51 40.86 -68.98
CA THR A 153 24.91 41.38 -67.74
C THR A 153 23.61 40.65 -67.36
N TYR A 154 22.75 40.38 -68.35
CA TYR A 154 21.46 39.71 -68.18
C TYR A 154 21.15 38.73 -69.32
N ALA A 155 20.43 37.65 -69.08
CA ALA A 155 19.89 36.81 -70.15
C ALA A 155 18.60 37.42 -70.70
N VAL A 156 17.65 37.78 -69.83
CA VAL A 156 16.43 38.53 -70.17
C VAL A 156 16.33 39.75 -69.27
N LYS A 157 16.10 40.93 -69.86
CA LYS A 157 15.74 42.16 -69.15
C LYS A 157 14.34 42.60 -69.59
N ASN A 158 13.46 42.90 -68.64
CA ASN A 158 12.13 43.44 -68.87
C ASN A 158 12.02 44.82 -68.20
N GLU A 159 12.12 45.89 -69.00
CA GLU A 159 12.18 47.28 -68.54
C GLU A 159 10.85 47.75 -67.91
N ALA A 160 10.90 48.86 -67.18
CA ALA A 160 9.74 49.42 -66.50
C ALA A 160 8.60 49.75 -67.49
N GLY A 161 7.42 49.16 -67.24
CA GLY A 161 6.23 49.30 -68.10
C GLY A 161 6.14 48.29 -69.27
N ALA A 162 7.18 47.48 -69.49
CA ALA A 162 7.18 46.39 -70.46
C ALA A 162 6.41 45.17 -69.94
N THR A 163 6.00 44.28 -70.84
CA THR A 163 5.23 43.08 -70.50
C THR A 163 5.81 41.81 -71.14
N ILE A 164 5.91 40.73 -70.36
CA ILE A 164 6.16 39.37 -70.85
C ILE A 164 5.02 38.48 -70.32
N GLY A 165 4.21 37.88 -71.19
CA GLY A 165 3.08 37.05 -70.74
C GLY A 165 3.53 35.75 -70.05
N LEU A 166 4.47 35.04 -70.68
CA LEU A 166 5.02 33.78 -70.21
C LEU A 166 6.52 33.73 -70.55
N LEU A 167 7.37 33.35 -69.59
CA LEU A 167 8.78 33.07 -69.80
C LEU A 167 9.08 31.69 -69.21
N ILE A 168 9.33 30.71 -70.08
CA ILE A 168 9.76 29.36 -69.71
C ILE A 168 11.23 29.21 -70.10
N ASP A 169 12.09 28.85 -69.15
CA ASP A 169 13.42 28.31 -69.41
C ASP A 169 13.47 26.80 -69.12
N ASN A 170 14.21 26.05 -69.93
CA ASN A 170 14.56 24.64 -69.72
C ASN A 170 16.06 24.49 -69.38
N GLY A 171 16.67 25.47 -68.71
CA GLY A 171 18.07 25.50 -68.27
C GLY A 171 19.06 26.11 -69.26
N GLY A 172 18.62 27.01 -70.14
CA GLY A 172 19.40 27.70 -71.17
C GLY A 172 19.81 29.14 -70.83
N LEU A 173 19.24 29.79 -69.81
CA LEU A 173 19.62 31.16 -69.45
C LEU A 173 21.05 31.24 -68.86
N VAL A 174 21.91 32.13 -69.39
CA VAL A 174 23.31 32.31 -68.93
C VAL A 174 23.78 33.77 -68.88
N VAL A 175 24.69 34.09 -67.95
CA VAL A 175 25.32 35.43 -67.80
C VAL A 175 26.84 35.38 -67.62
N GLY A 176 27.49 36.54 -67.72
CA GLY A 176 28.94 36.67 -67.81
C GLY A 176 29.68 36.53 -66.49
N ALA A 177 30.76 35.74 -66.48
CA ALA A 177 31.46 35.31 -65.25
C ALA A 177 31.95 36.44 -64.31
N SER A 178 32.16 37.64 -64.86
CA SER A 178 32.71 38.83 -64.18
C SER A 178 31.81 40.06 -64.28
N SER A 179 30.62 39.94 -64.87
CA SER A 179 29.76 41.07 -65.27
C SER A 179 28.25 40.78 -65.24
N GLY A 180 27.85 39.54 -64.97
CA GLY A 180 26.46 39.14 -64.78
C GLY A 180 25.89 39.69 -63.48
N ILE A 181 24.61 40.10 -63.52
CA ILE A 181 23.86 40.59 -62.34
C ILE A 181 22.73 39.63 -61.99
N ALA A 182 21.90 39.28 -62.98
CA ALA A 182 20.84 38.29 -62.88
C ALA A 182 20.56 37.61 -64.24
N LEU A 183 20.05 36.38 -64.26
CA LEU A 183 19.55 35.74 -65.49
C LEU A 183 18.34 36.52 -66.01
N VAL A 184 17.36 36.76 -65.14
CA VAL A 184 16.18 37.60 -65.45
C VAL A 184 16.19 38.82 -64.54
N ASP A 185 16.05 40.00 -65.14
CA ASP A 185 15.89 41.28 -64.45
C ASP A 185 14.55 41.93 -64.87
N ASN A 186 13.64 42.10 -63.93
CA ASN A 186 12.27 42.55 -64.19
C ASN A 186 11.90 43.84 -63.44
N ALA A 187 11.79 44.94 -64.18
CA ALA A 187 11.11 46.17 -63.76
C ALA A 187 9.69 46.31 -64.35
N GLY A 188 9.34 45.48 -65.34
CA GLY A 188 8.02 45.44 -65.97
C GLY A 188 7.06 44.42 -65.32
N THR A 189 6.07 43.95 -66.08
CA THR A 189 5.19 42.85 -65.67
C THR A 189 5.57 41.55 -66.37
N ILE A 190 5.77 40.48 -65.60
CA ILE A 190 5.79 39.10 -66.10
C ILE A 190 4.51 38.40 -65.62
N GLY A 191 3.83 37.67 -66.51
CA GLY A 191 2.72 36.80 -66.12
C GLY A 191 3.25 35.60 -65.34
N THR A 192 3.71 34.59 -66.05
CA THR A 192 4.39 33.43 -65.44
C THR A 192 5.88 33.43 -65.81
N LEU A 193 6.73 33.27 -64.81
CA LEU A 193 8.16 32.98 -64.96
C LEU A 193 8.40 31.55 -64.44
N GLU A 194 8.82 30.64 -65.31
CA GLU A 194 9.01 29.23 -65.02
C GLU A 194 10.41 28.78 -65.43
N GLU A 195 11.17 28.27 -64.47
CA GLU A 195 12.44 27.57 -64.67
C GLU A 195 12.16 26.08 -64.53
N ASP A 196 12.39 25.30 -65.59
CA ASP A 196 12.07 23.88 -65.70
C ASP A 196 13.30 23.00 -66.08
N GLY A 197 14.53 23.48 -65.84
CA GLY A 197 15.76 22.79 -66.24
C GLY A 197 16.98 22.86 -65.30
N PHE A 198 18.13 22.50 -65.85
CA PHE A 198 19.40 22.45 -65.11
C PHE A 198 20.14 23.80 -65.17
N SER A 199 19.73 24.75 -64.34
CA SER A 199 20.42 26.03 -64.20
C SER A 199 21.54 25.97 -63.15
N SER A 200 22.78 25.75 -63.59
CA SER A 200 23.99 25.78 -62.73
C SER A 200 24.84 27.04 -62.93
N ALA A 201 24.25 28.13 -63.43
CA ALA A 201 24.96 29.28 -63.97
C ALA A 201 25.16 30.41 -62.95
N LEU A 202 25.84 30.13 -61.83
CA LEU A 202 26.21 31.19 -60.87
C LEU A 202 27.70 31.19 -60.54
N THR A 203 28.45 31.86 -61.42
CA THR A 203 29.84 32.28 -61.22
C THR A 203 29.97 33.30 -60.09
N ALA A 204 31.12 33.34 -59.42
CA ALA A 204 31.40 34.07 -58.17
C ALA A 204 31.04 35.58 -58.05
N ASN A 205 30.50 36.24 -59.09
CA ASN A 205 30.13 37.66 -59.08
C ASN A 205 28.64 37.95 -59.34
N THR A 206 27.82 36.96 -59.71
CA THR A 206 26.39 37.18 -59.98
C THR A 206 25.64 37.40 -58.66
N GLN A 207 24.70 38.36 -58.60
CA GLN A 207 23.99 38.69 -57.35
C GLN A 207 22.79 37.77 -57.10
N THR A 208 22.02 37.45 -58.13
CA THR A 208 20.92 36.49 -58.06
C THR A 208 20.67 35.80 -59.40
N LEU A 209 19.84 34.76 -59.47
CA LEU A 209 19.36 34.26 -60.77
C LEU A 209 18.17 35.08 -61.28
N PHE A 210 17.21 35.38 -60.40
CA PHE A 210 15.98 36.08 -60.77
C PHE A 210 15.81 37.33 -59.89
N LEU A 211 15.79 38.51 -60.51
CA LEU A 211 15.58 39.80 -59.85
C LEU A 211 14.26 40.41 -60.30
N ASN A 212 13.37 40.70 -59.34
CA ASN A 212 12.21 41.56 -59.56
C ASN A 212 12.47 42.92 -58.90
N GLU A 213 12.67 43.97 -59.68
CA GLU A 213 12.94 45.32 -59.19
C GLU A 213 11.72 45.93 -58.47
N GLY A 214 11.90 47.08 -57.81
CA GLY A 214 10.86 47.75 -57.01
C GLY A 214 9.62 48.22 -57.79
N THR A 215 9.67 48.25 -59.12
CA THR A 215 8.50 48.52 -59.99
C THR A 215 7.94 47.26 -60.66
N GLY A 216 8.67 46.14 -60.56
CA GLY A 216 8.34 44.90 -61.23
C GLY A 216 7.18 44.14 -60.59
N THR A 217 6.37 43.50 -61.42
CA THR A 217 5.30 42.59 -61.02
C THR A 217 5.49 41.22 -61.66
N ILE A 218 5.40 40.15 -60.88
CA ILE A 218 5.35 38.76 -61.38
C ILE A 218 4.06 38.11 -60.86
N ASN A 219 3.19 37.57 -61.73
CA ASN A 219 1.96 36.92 -61.25
C ASN A 219 2.23 35.54 -60.65
N GLN A 220 3.10 34.75 -61.26
CA GLN A 220 3.55 33.44 -60.76
C GLN A 220 5.04 33.25 -61.06
N PHE A 221 5.81 32.91 -60.03
CA PHE A 221 7.18 32.40 -60.18
C PHE A 221 7.22 30.91 -59.86
N THR A 222 7.74 30.09 -60.76
CA THR A 222 7.76 28.63 -60.64
C THR A 222 9.17 28.10 -60.87
N ILE A 223 9.64 27.25 -59.96
CA ILE A 223 10.78 26.36 -60.17
C ILE A 223 10.18 24.97 -60.32
N GLY A 224 10.03 24.52 -61.56
CA GLY A 224 9.32 23.30 -61.94
C GLY A 224 10.02 22.01 -61.50
N PRO A 225 9.33 20.84 -61.60
CA PRO A 225 9.79 19.59 -61.02
C PRO A 225 11.03 18.98 -61.69
N ALA A 226 11.33 19.38 -62.93
CA ALA A 226 12.56 18.98 -63.62
C ALA A 226 13.78 19.79 -63.17
N SER A 227 13.56 20.91 -62.46
CA SER A 227 14.60 21.89 -62.17
C SER A 227 15.57 21.46 -61.10
N ARG A 228 16.85 21.78 -61.35
CA ARG A 228 17.93 21.58 -60.39
C ARG A 228 18.86 22.76 -60.44
N ILE A 229 18.55 23.75 -59.60
CA ILE A 229 19.31 24.98 -59.44
C ILE A 229 20.44 24.75 -58.43
N ILE A 230 21.68 25.06 -58.82
CA ILE A 230 22.85 25.04 -57.93
C ILE A 230 23.60 26.36 -58.04
N THR A 231 23.81 27.06 -56.93
CA THR A 231 24.55 28.33 -56.90
C THR A 231 25.66 28.34 -55.84
N GLU A 232 26.86 28.73 -56.27
CA GLU A 232 28.04 28.81 -55.39
C GLU A 232 28.06 30.09 -54.54
N ASN A 233 27.31 31.12 -54.93
CA ASN A 233 27.12 32.39 -54.22
C ASN A 233 25.73 32.97 -54.55
N GLY A 234 25.29 34.01 -53.85
CA GLY A 234 24.10 34.79 -54.21
C GLY A 234 22.75 34.09 -54.00
N SER A 235 21.67 34.84 -54.22
CA SER A 235 20.30 34.36 -54.02
C SER A 235 19.69 33.74 -55.26
N VAL A 236 18.75 32.80 -55.14
CA VAL A 236 18.05 32.30 -56.34
C VAL A 236 17.02 33.30 -56.83
N PHE A 237 16.20 33.84 -55.92
CA PHE A 237 15.18 34.83 -56.24
C PHE A 237 15.21 36.00 -55.27
N ILE A 238 15.30 37.23 -55.79
CA ILE A 238 15.16 38.47 -55.01
C ILE A 238 13.95 39.25 -55.53
N ASN A 239 12.95 39.44 -54.67
CA ASN A 239 11.81 40.31 -54.93
C ASN A 239 11.96 41.67 -54.21
N LEU A 240 11.97 42.76 -54.96
CA LEU A 240 11.86 44.13 -54.45
C LEU A 240 10.49 44.77 -54.79
N GLY A 241 9.73 44.20 -55.73
CA GLY A 241 8.42 44.66 -56.19
C GLY A 241 7.28 43.79 -55.67
N VAL A 242 6.39 43.36 -56.58
CA VAL A 242 5.22 42.52 -56.28
C VAL A 242 5.34 41.15 -56.95
N VAL A 243 5.11 40.09 -56.18
CA VAL A 243 4.99 38.71 -56.67
C VAL A 243 3.70 38.12 -56.13
N ASN A 244 2.76 37.68 -56.98
CA ASN A 244 1.45 37.22 -56.51
C ASN A 244 1.43 35.74 -56.05
N GLY A 245 2.40 34.93 -56.46
CA GLY A 245 2.58 33.55 -56.02
C GLY A 245 3.96 32.98 -56.36
N VAL A 246 4.46 32.08 -55.52
CA VAL A 246 5.73 31.35 -55.71
C VAL A 246 5.50 29.86 -55.53
N THR A 247 6.08 29.03 -56.41
CA THR A 247 6.04 27.57 -56.32
C THR A 247 7.41 26.97 -56.58
N VAL A 248 7.88 26.09 -55.68
CA VAL A 248 9.15 25.37 -55.81
C VAL A 248 8.87 23.86 -55.77
N ALA A 249 8.80 23.25 -56.94
CA ALA A 249 8.64 21.81 -57.13
C ALA A 249 9.96 21.09 -57.44
N GLY A 250 10.95 21.82 -57.98
CA GLY A 250 12.30 21.30 -58.24
C GLY A 250 13.24 21.32 -57.03
N SER A 251 14.53 21.17 -57.30
CA SER A 251 15.61 21.28 -56.32
C SER A 251 16.35 22.61 -56.44
N VAL A 252 16.49 23.31 -55.32
CA VAL A 252 17.27 24.53 -55.14
C VAL A 252 18.37 24.28 -54.13
N ASN A 253 19.61 24.56 -54.50
CA ASN A 253 20.77 24.41 -53.63
C ASN A 253 21.73 25.61 -53.77
N THR A 254 21.70 26.54 -52.82
CA THR A 254 22.45 27.82 -52.88
C THR A 254 23.38 27.99 -51.68
N SER A 255 24.48 28.73 -51.84
CA SER A 255 25.35 29.13 -50.70
C SER A 255 24.92 30.44 -50.01
N GLY A 256 23.86 31.11 -50.49
CA GLY A 256 23.27 32.33 -49.91
C GLY A 256 21.77 32.17 -49.60
N ASP A 257 21.06 33.27 -49.38
CA ASP A 257 19.60 33.25 -49.11
C ASP A 257 18.83 32.80 -50.36
N ALA A 258 18.01 31.73 -50.32
CA ALA A 258 17.41 31.19 -51.56
C ALA A 258 16.28 32.06 -52.13
N ILE A 259 15.28 32.38 -51.32
CA ILE A 259 14.17 33.28 -51.67
C ILE A 259 14.20 34.50 -50.74
N VAL A 260 14.34 35.70 -51.32
CA VAL A 260 14.40 36.96 -50.59
C VAL A 260 13.22 37.85 -50.97
N ASN A 261 12.49 38.36 -49.98
CA ASN A 261 11.40 39.32 -50.17
C ASN A 261 11.70 40.66 -49.47
N GLY A 262 11.89 41.72 -50.26
CA GLY A 262 12.33 43.04 -49.80
C GLY A 262 13.82 43.12 -49.53
N SER A 263 14.23 44.13 -48.77
CA SER A 263 15.59 44.27 -48.26
C SER A 263 15.60 45.03 -46.93
N THR A 264 16.78 45.21 -46.33
CA THR A 264 16.96 46.07 -45.14
C THR A 264 16.46 47.51 -45.36
N THR A 265 16.47 48.00 -46.60
CA THR A 265 15.98 49.34 -46.98
C THR A 265 14.61 49.33 -47.67
N ASN A 266 14.20 48.22 -48.28
CA ASN A 266 12.89 48.09 -48.93
C ASN A 266 11.95 47.17 -48.14
N LYS A 267 11.07 47.81 -47.36
CA LYS A 267 9.99 47.18 -46.58
C LYS A 267 8.64 47.15 -47.31
N THR A 268 8.59 47.57 -48.57
CA THR A 268 7.35 47.72 -49.35
C THR A 268 7.07 46.58 -50.34
N ALA A 269 8.07 45.71 -50.57
CA ALA A 269 7.92 44.53 -51.41
C ALA A 269 6.79 43.60 -50.90
N LYS A 270 6.12 42.94 -51.83
CA LYS A 270 5.04 41.99 -51.54
C LYS A 270 5.29 40.67 -52.24
N MET A 271 5.21 39.59 -51.49
CA MET A 271 5.17 38.23 -52.00
C MET A 271 3.86 37.58 -51.52
N GLY A 272 3.13 36.95 -52.43
CA GLY A 272 1.95 36.15 -52.10
C GLY A 272 2.31 34.82 -51.44
N PRO A 273 1.46 33.80 -51.55
CA PRO A 273 1.75 32.47 -51.02
C PRO A 273 3.01 31.86 -51.64
N VAL A 274 3.80 31.17 -50.80
CA VAL A 274 5.01 30.43 -51.19
C VAL A 274 4.78 28.95 -50.92
N SER A 275 4.68 28.14 -51.97
CA SER A 275 4.47 26.70 -51.87
C SER A 275 5.73 25.94 -52.25
N ILE A 276 6.17 25.03 -51.38
CA ILE A 276 7.33 24.17 -51.58
C ILE A 276 6.86 22.72 -51.59
N THR A 277 7.03 22.05 -52.73
CA THR A 277 6.78 20.61 -52.93
C THR A 277 8.04 19.85 -53.31
N GLY A 278 9.13 20.57 -53.65
CA GLY A 278 10.46 20.04 -53.92
C GLY A 278 11.42 20.21 -52.75
N SER A 279 12.66 20.61 -53.04
CA SER A 279 13.71 20.79 -52.02
C SER A 279 14.37 22.15 -52.15
N VAL A 280 14.37 22.93 -51.07
CA VAL A 280 15.18 24.16 -50.95
C VAL A 280 16.21 23.93 -49.86
N THR A 281 17.49 23.93 -50.22
CA THR A 281 18.60 23.75 -49.30
C THR A 281 19.61 24.87 -49.46
N THR A 282 20.13 25.35 -48.33
CA THR A 282 21.28 26.26 -48.31
C THR A 282 22.55 25.49 -47.93
N GLN A 283 23.70 25.89 -48.48
CA GLN A 283 25.00 25.22 -48.31
C GLN A 283 25.91 25.97 -47.33
N ASN A 284 26.71 25.21 -46.57
CA ASN A 284 27.64 25.74 -45.57
C ASN A 284 29.03 26.01 -46.17
N ASN A 285 29.10 26.97 -47.10
CA ASN A 285 30.35 27.43 -47.73
C ASN A 285 30.93 28.69 -47.05
N GLY A 286 30.62 28.89 -45.75
CA GLY A 286 31.12 30.00 -44.93
C GLY A 286 30.36 31.34 -45.05
N ASN A 287 29.42 31.48 -45.98
CA ASN A 287 28.66 32.73 -46.21
C ASN A 287 27.23 32.75 -45.61
N GLY A 288 26.72 31.63 -45.11
CA GLY A 288 25.50 31.51 -44.28
C GLY A 288 24.19 32.05 -44.89
N GLY A 289 23.35 31.15 -45.41
CA GLY A 289 22.11 31.50 -46.11
C GLY A 289 20.85 30.98 -45.40
N SER A 290 19.74 31.68 -45.60
CA SER A 290 18.39 31.25 -45.18
C SER A 290 17.57 30.79 -46.40
N ALA A 291 16.79 29.71 -46.26
CA ALA A 291 16.03 29.21 -47.41
C ALA A 291 14.92 30.19 -47.83
N ILE A 292 14.23 30.81 -46.86
CA ILE A 292 13.36 31.97 -47.06
C ILE A 292 13.84 33.11 -46.15
N LYS A 293 13.96 34.31 -46.70
CA LYS A 293 14.25 35.54 -45.95
C LYS A 293 13.27 36.65 -46.30
N ASN A 294 12.44 37.04 -45.34
CA ASN A 294 11.42 38.05 -45.50
C ASN A 294 11.81 39.34 -44.78
N TYR A 295 12.07 40.40 -45.53
CA TYR A 295 12.20 41.76 -45.00
C TYR A 295 10.90 42.55 -45.05
N ALA A 296 9.88 42.13 -45.81
CA ALA A 296 8.69 42.94 -46.14
C ALA A 296 7.37 42.17 -45.91
N GLN A 297 6.39 42.25 -46.82
CA GLN A 297 5.11 41.55 -46.69
C GLN A 297 5.14 40.22 -47.46
N MET A 298 4.97 39.10 -46.76
CA MET A 298 4.87 37.76 -47.35
C MET A 298 3.52 37.11 -46.97
N GLY A 299 2.94 36.34 -47.89
CA GLY A 299 1.74 35.55 -47.66
C GLY A 299 2.02 34.30 -46.82
N ASP A 300 1.16 33.30 -46.98
CA ASP A 300 1.32 31.99 -46.32
C ASP A 300 2.49 31.22 -46.96
N VAL A 301 3.26 30.51 -46.14
CA VAL A 301 4.39 29.67 -46.53
C VAL A 301 4.04 28.21 -46.21
N THR A 302 4.09 27.32 -47.21
CA THR A 302 3.72 25.91 -47.04
C THR A 302 4.79 25.00 -47.62
N GLU A 303 5.54 24.34 -46.75
CA GLU A 303 6.30 23.14 -47.09
C GLU A 303 5.35 21.93 -47.03
N SER A 304 5.26 21.17 -48.12
CA SER A 304 4.33 20.03 -48.25
C SER A 304 4.96 18.69 -47.84
N ALA A 305 4.14 17.68 -47.51
CA ALA A 305 4.58 16.30 -47.29
C ALA A 305 5.65 15.82 -48.31
N GLY A 306 6.82 15.43 -47.79
CA GLY A 306 7.95 14.93 -48.57
C GLY A 306 8.85 16.00 -49.20
N ALA A 307 8.52 17.29 -49.05
CA ALA A 307 9.43 18.38 -49.38
C ALA A 307 10.57 18.50 -48.36
N THR A 308 11.50 19.43 -48.60
CA THR A 308 12.65 19.68 -47.70
C THR A 308 13.05 21.15 -47.71
N LEU A 309 13.25 21.74 -46.53
CA LEU A 309 13.55 23.16 -46.35
C LEU A 309 14.72 23.38 -45.35
N ASN A 310 15.94 23.62 -45.85
CA ASN A 310 17.15 23.58 -45.00
C ASN A 310 17.94 24.89 -44.90
N GLY A 311 18.35 25.24 -43.67
CA GLY A 311 19.22 26.38 -43.31
C GLY A 311 20.68 25.99 -43.01
N SER A 312 21.67 26.76 -43.49
CA SER A 312 23.05 26.24 -43.64
C SER A 312 24.05 26.50 -42.52
N THR A 313 23.84 27.50 -41.66
CA THR A 313 24.79 27.89 -40.60
C THR A 313 24.07 28.31 -39.32
N ALA A 314 24.75 28.17 -38.19
CA ALA A 314 24.33 28.82 -36.94
C ALA A 314 24.17 30.34 -37.16
N GLY A 315 23.12 30.93 -36.60
CA GLY A 315 22.70 32.32 -36.82
C GLY A 315 21.87 32.57 -38.09
N SER A 316 21.77 31.61 -39.02
CA SER A 316 20.84 31.65 -40.16
C SER A 316 19.59 30.81 -39.87
N ALA A 317 18.54 30.92 -40.70
CA ALA A 317 17.31 30.14 -40.49
C ALA A 317 16.85 29.37 -41.73
N ALA A 318 16.01 28.35 -41.59
CA ALA A 318 15.25 27.85 -42.74
C ALA A 318 14.25 28.92 -43.21
N ILE A 319 13.58 29.61 -42.27
CA ILE A 319 12.73 30.78 -42.49
C ILE A 319 13.16 31.91 -41.54
N ASP A 320 13.64 33.02 -42.09
CA ASP A 320 13.97 34.25 -41.35
C ASP A 320 12.95 35.37 -41.68
N ASN A 321 12.16 35.78 -40.69
CA ASN A 321 11.21 36.89 -40.79
C ASN A 321 11.78 38.11 -40.05
N GLU A 322 12.40 39.01 -40.79
CA GLU A 322 13.23 40.10 -40.28
C GLU A 322 12.43 41.22 -39.60
N ALA A 323 13.12 42.04 -38.80
CA ALA A 323 12.49 43.13 -38.06
C ALA A 323 11.70 44.10 -38.98
N GLY A 324 10.44 44.36 -38.63
CA GLY A 324 9.52 45.19 -39.42
C GLY A 324 8.87 44.48 -40.62
N ALA A 325 9.07 43.18 -40.78
CA ALA A 325 8.38 42.35 -41.76
C ALA A 325 7.04 41.80 -41.24
N ALA A 326 6.25 41.24 -42.15
CA ALA A 326 5.02 40.51 -41.86
C ALA A 326 4.94 39.24 -42.72
N MET A 327 4.58 38.12 -42.10
CA MET A 327 4.41 36.81 -42.74
C MET A 327 3.04 36.22 -42.42
N GLY A 328 2.50 35.44 -43.36
CA GLY A 328 1.24 34.71 -43.20
C GLY A 328 1.34 33.54 -42.23
N ASN A 329 0.50 32.52 -42.47
CA ASN A 329 0.64 31.23 -41.81
C ASN A 329 1.86 30.49 -42.35
N VAL A 330 2.59 29.79 -41.50
CA VAL A 330 3.73 28.93 -41.88
C VAL A 330 3.37 27.49 -41.52
N THR A 331 3.38 26.59 -42.49
CA THR A 331 3.12 25.15 -42.28
C THR A 331 4.32 24.34 -42.79
N LEU A 332 4.87 23.51 -41.92
CA LEU A 332 6.04 22.65 -42.16
C LEU A 332 5.64 21.16 -42.11
N ASP A 333 5.13 20.65 -43.23
CA ASP A 333 4.71 19.24 -43.44
C ASP A 333 5.82 18.40 -44.10
N GLY A 334 6.97 19.01 -44.42
CA GLY A 334 8.13 18.34 -45.01
C GLY A 334 9.24 18.05 -44.00
N THR A 335 10.49 18.19 -44.44
CA THR A 335 11.68 17.94 -43.64
C THR A 335 12.49 19.23 -43.55
N SER A 336 12.27 19.97 -42.46
CA SER A 336 12.88 21.29 -42.22
C SER A 336 14.07 21.19 -41.27
N ASN A 337 15.32 21.17 -41.78
CA ASN A 337 16.52 21.03 -40.94
C ASN A 337 17.47 22.23 -41.03
N ALA A 338 17.99 22.71 -39.91
CA ALA A 338 18.93 23.82 -39.90
C ALA A 338 20.16 23.57 -39.01
N MET A 339 21.30 24.14 -39.39
CA MET A 339 22.42 24.31 -38.44
C MET A 339 22.17 25.47 -37.47
N GLY A 340 21.39 26.46 -37.89
CA GLY A 340 20.84 27.51 -37.03
C GLY A 340 19.35 27.28 -36.75
N TYR A 341 18.52 28.31 -36.87
CA TYR A 341 17.08 28.21 -36.59
C TYR A 341 16.32 27.47 -37.70
N VAL A 342 15.22 26.79 -37.39
CA VAL A 342 14.24 26.44 -38.44
C VAL A 342 13.37 27.66 -38.72
N VAL A 343 12.81 28.29 -37.68
CA VAL A 343 12.07 29.54 -37.80
C VAL A 343 12.64 30.60 -36.86
N LEU A 344 13.08 31.72 -37.43
CA LEU A 344 13.52 32.91 -36.72
C LEU A 344 12.52 34.05 -36.99
N ASN A 345 11.66 34.35 -36.01
CA ASN A 345 10.70 35.44 -36.11
C ASN A 345 11.15 36.66 -35.32
N LYS A 346 11.49 37.74 -36.04
CA LYS A 346 11.89 39.04 -35.49
C LYS A 346 10.79 40.12 -35.61
N SER A 347 9.59 39.75 -36.07
CA SER A 347 8.49 40.67 -36.33
C SER A 347 7.13 39.97 -36.26
N THR A 348 6.22 40.18 -37.22
CA THR A 348 4.85 39.63 -37.18
C THR A 348 4.71 38.36 -38.04
N MET A 349 4.12 37.31 -37.47
CA MET A 349 3.79 36.03 -38.12
C MET A 349 2.40 35.56 -37.66
N ASN A 350 1.55 35.06 -38.57
CA ASN A 350 0.18 34.69 -38.21
C ASN A 350 0.11 33.44 -37.33
N ASN A 351 0.48 32.27 -37.84
CA ASN A 351 0.56 31.02 -37.07
C ASN A 351 1.76 30.22 -37.59
N LEU A 352 2.33 29.37 -36.75
CA LEU A 352 3.37 28.43 -37.12
C LEU A 352 2.92 27.02 -36.76
N ASP A 353 2.90 26.13 -37.74
CA ASP A 353 2.42 24.76 -37.64
C ASP A 353 3.49 23.79 -38.14
N ILE A 354 3.90 22.84 -37.30
CA ILE A 354 4.91 21.83 -37.61
C ILE A 354 4.20 20.47 -37.67
N ALA A 355 3.90 20.03 -38.89
CA ALA A 355 3.13 18.82 -39.15
C ALA A 355 4.00 17.55 -39.29
N HIS A 356 5.28 17.68 -39.65
CA HIS A 356 6.18 16.54 -39.81
C HIS A 356 7.52 16.67 -39.08
N GLN A 357 8.58 17.23 -39.67
CA GLN A 357 9.91 17.27 -39.03
C GLN A 357 10.53 18.68 -39.08
N ALA A 358 10.95 19.16 -37.91
CA ALA A 358 11.75 20.37 -37.74
C ALA A 358 12.93 20.11 -36.79
N MET A 359 14.18 20.20 -37.25
CA MET A 359 15.35 19.97 -36.40
C MET A 359 16.42 21.06 -36.51
N SER A 360 17.05 21.38 -35.38
CA SER A 360 18.27 22.20 -35.34
C SER A 360 19.45 21.42 -34.75
N SER A 361 20.67 21.74 -35.18
CA SER A 361 21.91 21.22 -34.60
C SER A 361 22.76 22.26 -33.86
N GLY A 362 22.29 23.51 -33.72
CA GLY A 362 23.10 24.61 -33.19
C GLY A 362 22.32 25.67 -32.41
N ASP A 363 21.21 26.17 -32.97
CA ASP A 363 20.35 27.17 -32.34
C ASP A 363 18.98 26.56 -31.96
N SER A 364 18.02 27.39 -31.55
CA SER A 364 16.64 26.96 -31.27
C SER A 364 15.93 26.56 -32.57
N VAL A 365 15.02 25.57 -32.54
CA VAL A 365 14.22 25.23 -33.74
C VAL A 365 13.29 26.40 -34.09
N VAL A 366 12.65 26.98 -33.08
CA VAL A 366 11.82 28.19 -33.20
C VAL A 366 12.32 29.24 -32.23
N LEU A 367 12.64 30.44 -32.72
CA LEU A 367 12.89 31.63 -31.89
C LEU A 367 11.92 32.76 -32.29
N ASN A 368 11.08 33.18 -31.34
CA ASN A 368 10.26 34.39 -31.44
C ASN A 368 10.91 35.47 -30.57
N THR A 369 11.66 36.40 -31.16
CA THR A 369 12.52 37.34 -30.43
C THR A 369 11.73 38.41 -29.65
N GLN A 370 12.38 39.11 -28.72
CA GLN A 370 11.82 40.31 -28.09
C GLN A 370 11.12 41.25 -29.09
N GLY A 371 9.90 41.66 -28.75
CA GLY A 371 9.07 42.57 -29.56
C GLY A 371 8.45 41.95 -30.82
N ALA A 372 8.78 40.71 -31.16
CA ALA A 372 8.09 39.95 -32.21
C ALA A 372 6.71 39.47 -31.71
N ALA A 373 5.82 39.17 -32.66
CA ALA A 373 4.50 38.64 -32.40
C ALA A 373 4.21 37.43 -33.31
N MET A 374 3.84 36.32 -32.68
CA MET A 374 3.36 35.10 -33.32
C MET A 374 1.94 34.82 -32.82
N GLY A 375 1.06 34.29 -33.67
CA GLY A 375 -0.23 33.75 -33.22
C GLY A 375 -0.05 32.41 -32.53
N THR A 376 -0.76 31.39 -33.00
CA THR A 376 -0.64 30.05 -32.40
C THR A 376 0.58 29.34 -32.97
N PHE A 377 1.42 28.79 -32.08
CA PHE A 377 2.40 27.77 -32.41
C PHE A 377 1.79 26.39 -32.19
N THR A 378 1.90 25.50 -33.17
CA THR A 378 1.37 24.14 -33.13
C THR A 378 2.45 23.13 -33.54
N THR A 379 2.54 22.02 -32.83
CA THR A 379 3.17 20.79 -33.32
C THR A 379 2.12 19.70 -33.40
N ASP A 380 2.01 19.06 -34.56
CA ASP A 380 0.89 18.16 -34.87
C ASP A 380 1.18 16.72 -34.38
N PRO A 381 0.16 15.88 -34.14
CA PRO A 381 0.34 14.52 -33.63
C PRO A 381 1.26 13.67 -34.53
N GLY A 382 2.38 13.19 -33.96
CA GLY A 382 3.39 12.42 -34.68
C GLY A 382 4.51 13.24 -35.32
N SER A 383 4.44 14.57 -35.30
CA SER A 383 5.55 15.44 -35.69
C SER A 383 6.73 15.35 -34.72
N THR A 384 7.92 15.73 -35.18
CA THR A 384 9.15 15.81 -34.38
C THR A 384 9.80 17.18 -34.54
N THR A 385 9.87 17.92 -33.43
CA THR A 385 10.53 19.23 -33.31
C THR A 385 11.69 19.07 -32.33
N ALA A 386 12.95 19.17 -32.74
CA ALA A 386 14.07 18.76 -31.87
C ALA A 386 15.39 19.54 -32.05
N THR A 387 16.15 19.71 -30.95
CA THR A 387 17.56 20.12 -31.01
C THR A 387 18.47 18.90 -30.82
N THR A 388 19.36 18.68 -31.79
CA THR A 388 20.28 17.52 -31.87
C THR A 388 21.67 17.80 -31.27
N GLY A 389 21.87 19.00 -30.73
CA GLY A 389 23.13 19.47 -30.13
C GLY A 389 22.96 20.87 -29.55
N GLY A 390 23.95 21.31 -28.75
CA GLY A 390 23.91 22.59 -28.03
C GLY A 390 23.05 22.54 -26.77
N THR A 391 22.90 23.72 -26.14
CA THR A 391 22.12 23.96 -24.91
C THR A 391 20.91 24.88 -25.13
N ASN A 392 20.62 25.22 -26.39
CA ASN A 392 19.53 26.11 -26.75
C ASN A 392 18.18 25.39 -26.66
N ALA A 393 17.11 26.14 -26.39
CA ALA A 393 15.77 25.57 -26.26
C ALA A 393 15.24 25.09 -27.62
N VAL A 394 14.33 24.11 -27.69
CA VAL A 394 13.70 23.76 -28.97
C VAL A 394 12.82 24.92 -29.44
N VAL A 395 11.99 25.44 -28.54
CA VAL A 395 11.10 26.57 -28.78
C VAL A 395 11.41 27.65 -27.74
N GLU A 396 11.89 28.79 -28.20
CA GLU A 396 12.22 29.94 -27.39
C GLU A 396 11.28 31.11 -27.72
N ASN A 397 10.49 31.52 -26.73
CA ASN A 397 9.59 32.66 -26.84
C ASN A 397 10.06 33.81 -25.94
N ASP A 398 10.68 34.80 -26.57
CA ASP A 398 11.10 36.08 -25.97
C ASP A 398 10.18 37.23 -26.40
N GLY A 399 9.33 37.01 -27.40
CA GLY A 399 8.27 37.91 -27.86
C GLY A 399 6.88 37.57 -27.31
N THR A 400 5.85 38.04 -28.01
CA THR A 400 4.46 37.63 -27.74
C THR A 400 4.09 36.44 -28.61
N MET A 401 3.57 35.39 -28.00
CA MET A 401 2.90 34.27 -28.65
C MET A 401 1.43 34.26 -28.20
N LYS A 402 0.49 33.97 -29.11
CA LYS A 402 -0.93 33.90 -28.74
C LYS A 402 -1.20 32.67 -27.87
N ALA A 403 -0.76 31.51 -28.32
CA ALA A 403 -0.88 30.23 -27.62
C ALA A 403 0.15 29.22 -28.16
N ALA A 404 0.49 28.21 -27.37
CA ALA A 404 1.25 27.05 -27.82
C ALA A 404 0.42 25.76 -27.68
N VAL A 405 0.44 24.91 -28.71
CA VAL A 405 -0.29 23.63 -28.75
C VAL A 405 0.69 22.53 -29.17
N LEU A 406 1.17 21.75 -28.21
CA LEU A 406 2.25 20.79 -28.40
C LEU A 406 1.68 19.36 -28.43
N ASN A 407 1.24 18.90 -29.61
CA ASN A 407 0.71 17.54 -29.80
C ASN A 407 1.74 16.58 -30.41
N GLY A 408 2.83 17.09 -30.99
CA GLY A 408 3.96 16.32 -31.49
C GLY A 408 4.97 15.96 -30.39
N ASN A 409 6.15 15.49 -30.81
CA ASN A 409 7.32 15.37 -29.95
C ASN A 409 8.17 16.65 -30.04
N VAL A 410 8.39 17.32 -28.91
CA VAL A 410 9.26 18.49 -28.74
C VAL A 410 10.41 18.09 -27.82
N SER A 411 11.62 17.88 -28.34
CA SER A 411 12.72 17.28 -27.56
C SER A 411 14.06 17.99 -27.72
N ALA A 412 14.61 18.52 -26.64
CA ALA A 412 15.97 19.06 -26.58
C ALA A 412 16.97 18.02 -26.05
N SER A 413 18.20 18.05 -26.58
CA SER A 413 19.26 17.13 -26.13
C SER A 413 19.97 17.56 -24.84
N ASN A 414 20.26 18.86 -24.67
CA ASN A 414 20.92 19.42 -23.47
C ASN A 414 20.39 20.84 -23.13
N GLY A 415 19.13 21.12 -23.46
CA GLY A 415 18.47 22.41 -23.23
C GLY A 415 16.99 22.22 -22.92
N VAL A 416 16.24 23.33 -22.82
CA VAL A 416 14.81 23.31 -22.51
C VAL A 416 13.99 22.88 -23.73
N ALA A 417 12.91 22.11 -23.58
CA ALA A 417 12.05 21.82 -24.72
C ALA A 417 11.22 23.06 -25.14
N PHE A 418 10.50 23.68 -24.19
CA PHE A 418 9.79 24.94 -24.40
C PHE A 418 10.18 25.99 -23.35
N TRP A 419 10.80 27.09 -23.75
CA TRP A 419 11.20 28.18 -22.87
C TRP A 419 10.43 29.46 -23.18
N ASN A 420 9.62 29.94 -22.22
CA ASN A 420 9.06 31.28 -22.24
C ASN A 420 9.92 32.19 -21.36
N THR A 421 10.80 32.96 -22.00
CA THR A 421 11.85 33.76 -21.34
C THR A 421 11.27 34.86 -20.44
N PRO A 422 12.09 35.58 -19.65
CA PRO A 422 11.61 36.68 -18.81
C PRO A 422 10.88 37.82 -19.55
N THR A 423 11.03 37.95 -20.87
CA THR A 423 10.27 38.93 -21.68
C THR A 423 9.19 38.30 -22.58
N GLY A 424 9.12 36.97 -22.59
CA GLY A 424 8.10 36.16 -23.25
C GLY A 424 6.70 36.28 -22.66
N ASN A 425 5.70 36.32 -23.54
CA ASN A 425 4.28 36.37 -23.17
C ASN A 425 3.46 35.39 -24.03
N VAL A 426 2.98 34.30 -23.42
CA VAL A 426 2.03 33.35 -24.03
C VAL A 426 0.61 33.70 -23.59
N THR A 427 -0.09 34.48 -24.40
CA THR A 427 -1.28 35.26 -23.97
C THR A 427 -2.47 34.42 -23.50
N PHE A 428 -2.76 33.29 -24.17
CA PHE A 428 -3.86 32.38 -23.83
C PHE A 428 -3.37 31.08 -23.15
N GLY A 429 -2.06 30.94 -22.91
CA GLY A 429 -1.44 29.76 -22.32
C GLY A 429 -0.99 28.67 -23.30
N THR A 430 -0.52 27.56 -22.72
CA THR A 430 0.07 26.42 -23.41
C THR A 430 -0.76 25.16 -23.17
N THR A 431 -0.97 24.34 -24.19
CA THR A 431 -1.59 23.01 -24.09
C THR A 431 -0.64 21.95 -24.62
N ILE A 432 -0.47 20.85 -23.88
CA ILE A 432 0.41 19.74 -24.20
C ILE A 432 -0.44 18.47 -24.35
N GLY A 433 -0.38 17.87 -25.54
CA GLY A 433 -1.03 16.61 -25.90
C GLY A 433 -0.08 15.56 -26.48
N GLY A 434 1.21 15.90 -26.62
CA GLY A 434 2.29 15.00 -27.03
C GLY A 434 3.44 14.97 -26.02
N SER A 435 4.65 14.68 -26.50
CA SER A 435 5.86 14.50 -25.70
C SER A 435 6.69 15.79 -25.68
N VAL A 436 7.07 16.29 -24.50
CA VAL A 436 7.83 17.54 -24.33
C VAL A 436 8.99 17.28 -23.37
N LYS A 437 10.23 17.20 -23.87
CA LYS A 437 11.38 16.67 -23.10
C LYS A 437 12.65 17.51 -23.22
N GLY A 438 13.34 17.76 -22.12
CA GLY A 438 14.60 18.53 -22.09
C GLY A 438 15.27 18.53 -20.71
N THR A 439 16.25 19.40 -20.50
CA THR A 439 16.84 19.65 -19.17
C THR A 439 15.75 20.13 -18.20
N SER A 440 14.97 21.12 -18.66
CA SER A 440 13.56 21.28 -18.31
C SER A 440 12.67 20.92 -19.50
N GLY A 441 11.53 20.28 -19.25
CA GLY A 441 10.53 20.02 -20.30
C GLY A 441 9.89 21.33 -20.77
N LEU A 442 9.35 22.10 -19.82
CA LEU A 442 8.87 23.46 -20.03
C LEU A 442 9.37 24.39 -18.92
N GLU A 443 9.88 25.57 -19.30
CA GLU A 443 10.32 26.61 -18.37
C GLU A 443 9.58 27.93 -18.66
N ASN A 444 9.02 28.56 -17.62
CA ASN A 444 8.33 29.84 -17.70
C ASN A 444 8.87 30.88 -16.71
N ASP A 445 9.67 31.79 -17.23
CA ASP A 445 10.10 33.03 -16.55
C ASP A 445 9.23 34.24 -16.91
N GLY A 446 8.47 34.14 -18.01
CA GLY A 446 7.61 35.18 -18.53
C GLY A 446 6.15 35.08 -18.07
N VAL A 447 5.25 35.60 -18.88
CA VAL A 447 3.79 35.53 -18.66
C VAL A 447 3.20 34.31 -19.36
N MET A 448 2.68 33.36 -18.58
CA MET A 448 1.87 32.23 -19.06
C MET A 448 0.76 31.95 -18.04
N PRO A 449 -0.50 32.35 -18.30
CA PRO A 449 -1.57 32.27 -17.30
C PRO A 449 -2.15 30.86 -17.14
N ILE A 450 -2.00 30.00 -18.16
CA ILE A 450 -2.57 28.65 -18.22
C ILE A 450 -1.54 27.69 -18.82
N LEU A 451 -1.40 26.50 -18.21
CA LEU A 451 -0.71 25.34 -18.75
C LEU A 451 -1.59 24.10 -18.58
N ASN A 452 -1.97 23.45 -19.68
CA ASN A 452 -2.79 22.24 -19.66
C ASN A 452 -2.01 21.04 -20.19
N VAL A 453 -1.71 20.05 -19.35
CA VAL A 453 -1.19 18.74 -19.77
C VAL A 453 -2.37 17.77 -19.83
N THR A 454 -2.77 17.42 -21.05
CA THR A 454 -3.92 16.54 -21.33
C THR A 454 -3.56 15.06 -21.13
N ALA A 455 -4.54 14.15 -21.12
CA ALA A 455 -4.31 12.70 -20.92
C ALA A 455 -3.24 12.02 -21.82
N SER A 456 -2.91 12.58 -22.99
CA SER A 456 -1.82 12.09 -23.85
C SER A 456 -0.53 12.89 -23.76
N GLY A 457 -0.51 13.97 -22.97
CA GLY A 457 0.64 14.80 -22.71
C GLY A 457 1.63 14.14 -21.74
N ASP A 458 2.91 14.18 -22.10
CA ASP A 458 4.03 13.69 -21.31
C ASP A 458 5.12 14.76 -21.30
N VAL A 459 5.41 15.34 -20.14
CA VAL A 459 6.42 16.39 -19.98
C VAL A 459 7.55 15.87 -19.10
N GLU A 460 8.77 15.77 -19.62
CA GLU A 460 9.93 15.20 -18.92
C GLU A 460 11.09 16.18 -18.78
N GLY A 461 11.60 16.33 -17.56
CA GLY A 461 12.84 17.04 -17.25
C GLY A 461 13.95 16.06 -16.84
N THR A 462 15.18 16.30 -17.30
CA THR A 462 16.33 15.41 -17.01
C THR A 462 17.39 16.04 -16.12
N GLU A 463 17.38 17.36 -15.91
CA GLU A 463 18.36 18.06 -15.08
C GLU A 463 17.75 19.05 -14.08
N THR A 464 16.64 19.71 -14.42
CA THR A 464 16.01 20.75 -13.57
C THR A 464 14.57 20.40 -13.21
N ALA A 465 13.60 20.49 -14.13
CA ALA A 465 12.23 20.06 -13.86
C ALA A 465 11.43 19.62 -15.10
N GLY A 466 10.43 18.74 -14.95
CA GLY A 466 9.43 18.52 -16.00
C GLY A 466 8.75 19.83 -16.40
N VAL A 467 8.23 20.57 -15.42
CA VAL A 467 7.70 21.92 -15.59
C VAL A 467 8.29 22.86 -14.54
N GLU A 468 8.85 23.98 -14.97
CA GLU A 468 9.42 25.04 -14.12
C GLU A 468 8.66 26.36 -14.27
N LEU A 469 8.22 26.93 -13.15
CA LEU A 469 7.44 28.17 -13.07
C LEU A 469 8.15 29.18 -12.16
N ASN A 470 8.83 30.16 -12.74
CA ASN A 470 9.70 31.10 -12.00
C ASN A 470 9.05 32.47 -11.77
N ASN A 471 7.98 32.79 -12.50
CA ASN A 471 7.33 34.10 -12.45
C ASN A 471 5.82 34.02 -12.70
N GLY A 472 5.10 35.08 -12.31
CA GLY A 472 3.70 35.27 -12.65
C GLY A 472 2.71 34.43 -11.83
N THR A 473 1.48 34.36 -12.34
CA THR A 473 0.42 33.48 -11.82
C THR A 473 0.00 32.53 -12.93
N THR A 474 0.11 31.23 -12.66
CA THR A 474 -0.14 30.18 -13.65
C THR A 474 -1.11 29.15 -13.07
N ALA A 475 -2.20 28.89 -13.78
CA ALA A 475 -3.05 27.73 -13.54
C ALA A 475 -2.49 26.54 -14.33
N VAL A 476 -2.08 25.48 -13.64
CA VAL A 476 -1.61 24.24 -14.25
C VAL A 476 -2.67 23.16 -14.05
N THR A 477 -3.13 22.55 -15.14
CA THR A 477 -4.02 21.38 -15.11
C THR A 477 -3.28 20.17 -15.65
N VAL A 478 -3.30 19.05 -14.91
CA VAL A 478 -2.54 17.83 -15.20
C VAL A 478 -3.48 16.63 -15.19
N ASP A 479 -3.97 16.26 -16.38
CA ASP A 479 -4.64 14.98 -16.66
C ASP A 479 -3.71 14.00 -17.40
N GLY A 480 -2.51 14.44 -17.81
CA GLY A 480 -1.41 13.59 -18.29
C GLY A 480 -0.25 13.49 -17.31
N THR A 481 0.97 13.28 -17.80
CA THR A 481 2.16 13.09 -16.96
C THR A 481 3.08 14.31 -17.00
N ILE A 482 3.56 14.72 -15.82
CA ILE A 482 4.75 15.54 -15.64
C ILE A 482 5.77 14.73 -14.84
N LEU A 483 7.00 14.59 -15.35
CA LEU A 483 8.04 13.71 -14.83
C LEU A 483 9.38 14.45 -14.65
N GLY A 484 9.96 14.36 -13.46
CA GLY A 484 11.38 14.60 -13.21
C GLY A 484 12.16 13.28 -13.28
N SER A 485 13.34 13.31 -13.90
CA SER A 485 14.25 12.18 -13.97
C SER A 485 15.66 12.55 -13.51
N GLY A 486 16.34 11.59 -12.86
CA GLY A 486 17.65 11.82 -12.27
C GLY A 486 17.54 12.75 -11.05
N ASP A 487 18.10 13.95 -11.15
CA ASP A 487 18.04 14.93 -10.06
C ASP A 487 16.95 16.00 -10.30
N ALA A 488 16.22 15.92 -11.42
CA ALA A 488 15.16 16.86 -11.77
C ALA A 488 13.86 16.66 -10.98
N ASP A 489 13.18 17.76 -10.68
CA ASP A 489 11.85 17.77 -10.10
C ASP A 489 10.77 17.42 -11.14
N GLY A 490 9.59 16.97 -10.69
CA GLY A 490 8.41 16.86 -11.55
C GLY A 490 7.92 18.26 -11.95
N LEU A 491 7.38 19.00 -10.99
CA LEU A 491 6.92 20.37 -11.15
C LEU A 491 7.57 21.28 -10.11
N GLN A 492 8.27 22.31 -10.58
CA GLN A 492 8.99 23.27 -9.77
C GLN A 492 8.33 24.65 -9.86
N VAL A 493 8.09 25.31 -8.72
CA VAL A 493 7.53 26.66 -8.62
C VAL A 493 8.50 27.53 -7.83
N THR A 494 9.26 28.40 -8.48
CA THR A 494 10.32 29.20 -7.84
C THR A 494 10.14 30.71 -8.06
N GLY A 495 11.21 31.49 -7.84
CA GLY A 495 11.22 32.94 -7.99
C GLY A 495 10.12 33.63 -7.20
N SER A 496 9.24 34.35 -7.89
CA SER A 496 8.06 35.01 -7.32
C SER A 496 6.75 34.42 -7.86
N ALA A 497 6.77 33.19 -8.37
CA ALA A 497 5.60 32.55 -8.94
C ALA A 497 4.51 32.24 -7.89
N ASN A 498 3.25 32.29 -8.34
CA ASN A 498 2.09 31.86 -7.59
C ASN A 498 1.25 30.87 -8.43
N ALA A 499 1.43 29.58 -8.21
CA ALA A 499 0.82 28.54 -9.05
C ALA A 499 -0.48 27.98 -8.44
N THR A 500 -1.47 27.67 -9.28
CA THR A 500 -2.58 26.78 -8.92
C THR A 500 -2.43 25.50 -9.74
N ILE A 501 -1.95 24.43 -9.12
CA ILE A 501 -1.69 23.14 -9.74
C ILE A 501 -2.89 22.24 -9.44
N THR A 502 -3.49 21.65 -10.47
CA THR A 502 -4.61 20.71 -10.35
C THR A 502 -4.24 19.42 -11.05
N VAL A 503 -4.04 18.35 -10.27
CA VAL A 503 -3.79 17.00 -10.77
C VAL A 503 -5.12 16.24 -10.73
N GLU A 504 -5.60 15.77 -11.88
CA GLU A 504 -6.96 15.24 -12.03
C GLU A 504 -7.04 14.05 -13.00
N GLY A 505 -8.22 13.44 -13.09
CA GLY A 505 -8.44 12.30 -13.99
C GLY A 505 -7.77 11.00 -13.52
N SER A 506 -7.51 10.10 -14.48
CA SER A 506 -6.91 8.77 -14.24
C SER A 506 -5.52 8.61 -14.83
N HIS A 507 -5.02 9.61 -15.56
CA HIS A 507 -3.65 9.65 -16.06
C HIS A 507 -2.87 10.84 -15.47
N GLY A 508 -3.55 11.77 -14.76
CA GLY A 508 -2.94 12.90 -14.07
C GLY A 508 -1.92 12.46 -13.03
N ALA A 509 -0.65 12.62 -13.35
CA ALA A 509 0.47 12.27 -12.50
C ALA A 509 1.51 13.38 -12.53
N VAL A 510 1.96 13.81 -11.36
CA VAL A 510 3.21 14.58 -11.22
C VAL A 510 4.19 13.72 -10.45
N SER A 511 5.31 13.38 -11.08
CA SER A 511 6.24 12.37 -10.56
C SER A 511 7.68 12.83 -10.62
N ALA A 512 8.53 12.27 -9.76
CA ALA A 512 9.99 12.37 -9.88
C ALA A 512 10.66 11.02 -9.63
N THR A 513 11.69 10.73 -10.41
CA THR A 513 12.52 9.52 -10.32
C THR A 513 13.98 9.90 -10.10
N GLY A 514 14.69 9.15 -9.26
CA GLY A 514 16.07 9.48 -8.86
C GLY A 514 16.10 10.20 -7.51
N SER A 515 16.63 11.42 -7.44
CA SER A 515 16.77 12.21 -6.19
C SER A 515 15.82 13.42 -6.07
N GLY A 516 15.27 13.90 -7.19
CA GLY A 516 14.36 15.05 -7.25
C GLY A 516 13.01 14.84 -6.56
N ASN A 517 12.26 15.94 -6.42
CA ASN A 517 10.94 15.99 -5.79
C ASN A 517 9.83 15.95 -6.85
N ALA A 518 8.68 15.35 -6.55
CA ALA A 518 7.57 15.39 -7.51
C ALA A 518 6.98 16.80 -7.65
N VAL A 519 6.79 17.53 -6.54
CA VAL A 519 6.48 18.97 -6.56
C VAL A 519 7.40 19.73 -5.60
N THR A 520 8.07 20.77 -6.10
CA THR A 520 8.85 21.72 -5.28
C THR A 520 8.24 23.11 -5.36
N VAL A 521 8.00 23.73 -4.21
CA VAL A 521 7.67 25.15 -4.09
C VAL A 521 8.82 25.85 -3.38
N GLY A 522 9.48 26.79 -4.06
CA GLY A 522 10.65 27.52 -3.57
C GLY A 522 10.33 28.49 -2.43
N PRO A 523 11.33 28.92 -1.65
CA PRO A 523 11.14 29.67 -0.40
C PRO A 523 10.51 31.06 -0.57
N ASN A 524 10.48 31.60 -1.78
CA ASN A 524 9.85 32.88 -2.12
C ASN A 524 8.54 32.72 -2.93
N ALA A 525 8.22 31.50 -3.36
CA ALA A 525 7.08 31.18 -4.20
C ALA A 525 5.89 30.68 -3.37
N SER A 526 4.69 30.72 -3.95
CA SER A 526 3.48 30.17 -3.33
C SER A 526 2.75 29.23 -4.29
N ALA A 527 2.02 28.25 -3.75
CA ALA A 527 1.23 27.35 -4.58
C ALA A 527 -0.04 26.85 -3.88
N THR A 528 -1.08 26.61 -4.66
CA THR A 528 -2.22 25.76 -4.27
C THR A 528 -2.19 24.49 -5.13
N ILE A 529 -2.00 23.34 -4.50
CA ILE A 529 -1.94 22.02 -5.13
C ILE A 529 -3.26 21.31 -4.82
N ASN A 530 -4.10 21.14 -5.83
CA ASN A 530 -5.32 20.35 -5.76
C ASN A 530 -5.06 18.99 -6.42
N ILE A 531 -5.37 17.90 -5.73
CA ILE A 531 -5.30 16.55 -6.27
C ILE A 531 -6.72 15.98 -6.17
N THR A 532 -7.30 15.55 -7.29
CA THR A 532 -8.71 15.11 -7.34
C THR A 532 -8.90 13.88 -8.24
N GLY A 533 -10.05 13.21 -8.09
CA GLY A 533 -10.34 11.98 -8.83
C GLY A 533 -9.39 10.85 -8.43
N SER A 534 -8.54 10.44 -9.37
CA SER A 534 -7.50 9.43 -9.17
C SER A 534 -6.09 9.97 -9.43
N GLY A 535 -5.92 11.31 -9.38
CA GLY A 535 -4.64 11.97 -9.58
C GLY A 535 -3.59 11.57 -8.54
N THR A 536 -2.33 11.51 -8.96
CA THR A 536 -1.21 11.04 -8.13
C THR A 536 -0.05 12.04 -8.12
N VAL A 537 0.61 12.16 -6.96
CA VAL A 537 1.89 12.87 -6.82
C VAL A 537 2.90 11.93 -6.17
N GLN A 538 3.95 11.53 -6.90
CA GLN A 538 4.85 10.45 -6.45
C GLN A 538 6.34 10.74 -6.66
N SER A 539 7.13 10.60 -5.59
CA SER A 539 8.60 10.63 -5.63
C SER A 539 9.20 9.22 -5.50
N THR A 540 10.37 8.99 -6.09
CA THR A 540 11.28 7.88 -5.75
C THR A 540 12.58 8.35 -5.09
N GLY A 541 12.70 9.63 -4.74
CA GLY A 541 13.92 10.26 -4.28
C GLY A 541 13.78 10.90 -2.90
N SER A 542 13.49 12.20 -2.92
CA SER A 542 13.41 13.06 -1.74
C SER A 542 11.95 13.30 -1.31
N ALA A 543 11.31 14.37 -1.75
CA ALA A 543 9.95 14.71 -1.34
C ALA A 543 8.91 14.50 -2.45
N ALA A 544 7.75 13.92 -2.14
CA ALA A 544 6.65 13.99 -3.09
C ALA A 544 6.10 15.43 -3.18
N VAL A 545 6.03 16.17 -2.06
CA VAL A 545 5.82 17.62 -2.06
C VAL A 545 6.76 18.32 -1.09
N GLN A 546 7.59 19.25 -1.58
CA GLN A 546 8.33 20.22 -0.77
C GLN A 546 7.65 21.60 -0.84
N THR A 547 7.27 22.15 0.32
CA THR A 547 6.54 23.44 0.38
C THR A 547 7.46 24.66 0.44
N GLY A 548 6.91 25.82 0.05
CA GLY A 548 7.60 27.12 0.04
C GLY A 548 6.95 28.16 0.96
N LEU A 549 6.97 29.44 0.55
CA LEU A 549 6.52 30.56 1.39
C LEU A 549 5.10 30.35 1.94
N ASN A 550 4.16 30.00 1.06
CA ASN A 550 2.82 29.56 1.40
C ASN A 550 2.39 28.45 0.43
N THR A 551 2.12 27.25 0.95
CA THR A 551 1.63 26.12 0.15
C THR A 551 0.34 25.56 0.75
N THR A 552 -0.72 25.49 -0.07
CA THR A 552 -1.96 24.78 0.30
C THR A 552 -2.03 23.49 -0.51
N ILE A 553 -2.25 22.36 0.16
CA ILE A 553 -2.37 21.02 -0.46
C ILE A 553 -3.77 20.51 -0.17
N ASN A 554 -4.62 20.40 -1.20
CA ASN A 554 -5.98 19.88 -1.11
C ASN A 554 -6.03 18.51 -1.79
N GLN A 555 -6.07 17.42 -1.01
CA GLN A 555 -6.28 16.07 -1.51
C GLN A 555 -7.75 15.66 -1.41
N GLY A 556 -8.32 15.25 -2.55
CA GLY A 556 -9.67 14.73 -2.67
C GLY A 556 -9.78 13.23 -2.40
N ALA A 557 -11.01 12.73 -2.51
CA ALA A 557 -11.33 11.32 -2.36
C ALA A 557 -10.72 10.49 -3.51
N GLY A 558 -9.88 9.51 -3.18
CA GLY A 558 -9.30 8.56 -4.15
C GLY A 558 -7.88 8.88 -4.63
N THR A 559 -7.22 9.88 -4.05
CA THR A 559 -5.91 10.40 -4.50
C THR A 559 -4.75 9.98 -3.61
N SER A 560 -3.52 10.13 -4.11
CA SER A 560 -2.31 9.79 -3.34
C SER A 560 -1.17 10.79 -3.49
N ILE A 561 -0.56 11.15 -2.36
CA ILE A 561 0.80 11.73 -2.28
C ILE A 561 1.71 10.66 -1.67
N THR A 562 2.71 10.18 -2.41
CA THR A 562 3.57 9.08 -1.92
C THR A 562 5.05 9.26 -2.21
N ASP A 563 5.90 8.93 -1.23
CA ASP A 563 7.32 8.72 -1.48
C ASP A 563 7.65 7.21 -1.47
N SER A 564 8.22 6.74 -2.57
CA SER A 564 8.77 5.39 -2.72
C SER A 564 10.30 5.36 -2.62
N GLY A 565 10.90 6.52 -2.35
CA GLY A 565 12.33 6.73 -2.22
C GLY A 565 12.82 6.61 -0.79
N SER A 566 13.57 7.63 -0.37
CA SER A 566 14.22 7.71 0.93
C SER A 566 13.91 9.00 1.68
N GLY A 567 12.90 9.76 1.27
CA GLY A 567 12.51 11.01 1.93
C GLY A 567 11.08 10.95 2.46
N SER A 568 10.23 11.89 2.08
CA SER A 568 8.93 12.11 2.74
C SER A 568 7.83 12.45 1.74
N ALA A 569 6.61 11.97 1.99
CA ALA A 569 5.47 12.36 1.18
C ALA A 569 5.24 13.90 1.20
N ILE A 570 5.42 14.56 2.36
CA ILE A 570 5.34 16.03 2.48
C ILE A 570 6.49 16.55 3.34
N VAL A 571 7.22 17.55 2.85
CA VAL A 571 8.26 18.29 3.59
C VAL A 571 7.88 19.77 3.70
N VAL A 572 7.90 20.31 4.91
CA VAL A 572 7.70 21.73 5.21
C VAL A 572 8.97 22.34 5.79
N PRO A 573 9.86 22.92 4.95
CA PRO A 573 11.15 23.47 5.39
C PRO A 573 11.02 24.63 6.39
N ALA A 574 12.08 24.89 7.15
CA ALA A 574 12.12 26.04 8.05
C ALA A 574 11.86 27.36 7.29
N GLY A 575 10.99 28.21 7.85
CA GLY A 575 10.52 29.45 7.21
C GLY A 575 9.36 29.29 6.21
N SER A 576 8.96 28.07 5.87
CA SER A 576 7.82 27.76 5.00
C SER A 576 6.50 27.67 5.78
N ASN A 577 5.37 27.88 5.11
CA ASN A 577 4.03 27.70 5.68
C ASN A 577 3.20 26.73 4.83
N ALA A 578 2.63 25.70 5.46
CA ALA A 578 1.82 24.69 4.80
C ALA A 578 0.40 24.58 5.38
N THR A 579 -0.59 24.35 4.52
CA THR A 579 -1.92 23.86 4.93
C THR A 579 -2.21 22.57 4.17
N VAL A 580 -2.32 21.45 4.87
CA VAL A 580 -2.63 20.14 4.28
C VAL A 580 -4.08 19.80 4.60
N ASN A 581 -4.89 19.67 3.56
CA ASN A 581 -6.31 19.33 3.60
C ASN A 581 -6.53 18.02 2.84
N ALA A 582 -6.40 16.88 3.52
CA ALA A 582 -6.73 15.59 2.94
C ALA A 582 -8.17 15.19 3.30
N THR A 583 -8.92 14.72 2.31
CA THR A 583 -10.33 14.32 2.41
C THR A 583 -10.58 13.03 1.64
N GLY A 584 -11.42 12.14 2.15
CA GLY A 584 -11.86 10.96 1.40
C GLY A 584 -12.15 9.73 2.25
N LEU A 585 -11.40 9.52 3.34
CA LEU A 585 -11.58 8.30 4.16
C LEU A 585 -12.97 8.29 4.82
N SER A 586 -13.43 9.46 5.32
CA SER A 586 -14.79 9.67 5.83
C SER A 586 -15.90 9.44 4.79
N ALA A 587 -15.58 9.58 3.51
CA ALA A 587 -16.50 9.46 2.39
C ALA A 587 -16.52 8.07 1.74
N GLY A 588 -15.72 7.12 2.26
CA GLY A 588 -15.64 5.76 1.72
C GLY A 588 -14.54 5.54 0.67
N ALA A 589 -13.62 6.48 0.49
CA ALA A 589 -12.56 6.43 -0.51
C ALA A 589 -11.16 6.28 0.11
N LEU A 590 -10.25 5.60 -0.60
CA LEU A 590 -8.85 5.49 -0.22
C LEU A 590 -8.10 6.76 -0.67
N THR A 591 -7.85 7.68 0.26
CA THR A 591 -6.95 8.81 0.09
C THR A 591 -5.70 8.59 0.93
N ILE A 592 -4.52 8.78 0.34
CA ILE A 592 -3.23 8.36 0.94
C ILE A 592 -2.23 9.54 1.00
N ILE A 593 -1.54 9.66 2.15
CA ILE A 593 -0.26 10.36 2.28
C ILE A 593 0.70 9.32 2.90
N GLY A 594 1.71 8.85 2.17
CA GLY A 594 2.46 7.67 2.65
C GLY A 594 3.83 7.45 2.07
N ASN A 595 4.70 6.81 2.86
CA ASN A 595 5.96 6.26 2.37
C ASN A 595 5.72 4.78 2.01
N THR A 596 5.90 4.40 0.75
CA THR A 596 5.61 3.04 0.25
C THR A 596 6.81 2.10 0.28
N ASN A 597 8.01 2.64 0.53
CA ASN A 597 9.23 1.90 0.75
C ASN A 597 9.36 1.43 2.22
N ALA A 598 9.35 0.11 2.42
CA ALA A 598 9.47 -0.54 3.73
C ALA A 598 10.75 -0.15 4.51
N THR A 599 11.85 0.18 3.81
CA THR A 599 13.12 0.55 4.47
C THR A 599 13.28 2.05 4.70
N ASN A 600 12.31 2.88 4.28
CA ASN A 600 12.39 4.32 4.49
C ASN A 600 12.19 4.65 5.99
N THR A 601 13.20 5.27 6.60
CA THR A 601 13.23 5.68 8.01
C THR A 601 12.83 7.14 8.23
N ASN A 602 12.64 7.91 7.16
CA ASN A 602 12.25 9.31 7.26
C ASN A 602 10.74 9.47 7.49
N PRO A 603 10.30 10.60 8.08
CA PRO A 603 8.89 10.90 8.26
C PRO A 603 8.06 10.80 6.97
N VAL A 604 6.77 10.49 7.10
CA VAL A 604 5.82 10.66 5.99
C VAL A 604 5.49 12.16 5.81
N ILE A 605 5.23 12.88 6.92
CA ILE A 605 5.11 14.34 6.95
C ILE A 605 6.20 14.92 7.85
N ASP A 606 7.12 15.70 7.27
CA ASP A 606 8.18 16.43 7.99
C ASP A 606 7.85 17.93 8.09
N VAL A 607 7.97 18.52 9.28
CA VAL A 607 7.64 19.93 9.52
C VAL A 607 8.70 20.65 10.35
N ALA A 608 9.58 21.38 9.65
CA ALA A 608 10.52 22.35 10.23
C ALA A 608 10.04 23.81 10.15
N GLY A 609 9.04 24.09 9.30
CA GLY A 609 8.32 25.36 9.21
C GLY A 609 7.03 25.39 10.05
N SER A 610 6.02 26.14 9.61
CA SER A 610 4.68 26.13 10.23
C SER A 610 3.70 25.32 9.38
N ALA A 611 2.85 24.49 10.00
CA ALA A 611 1.81 23.78 9.26
C ALA A 611 0.48 23.65 10.00
N THR A 612 -0.61 23.61 9.24
CA THR A 612 -1.93 23.12 9.69
C THR A 612 -2.23 21.81 8.99
N LEU A 613 -2.51 20.75 9.76
CA LEU A 613 -2.72 19.39 9.23
C LEU A 613 -4.17 18.94 9.46
N ASN A 614 -4.94 18.84 8.38
CA ASN A 614 -6.30 18.30 8.34
C ASN A 614 -6.27 16.97 7.56
N LEU A 615 -6.39 15.85 8.26
CA LEU A 615 -5.97 14.54 7.76
C LEU A 615 -7.14 13.54 7.76
N ASP A 616 -8.11 13.69 6.86
CA ASP A 616 -9.12 12.67 6.53
C ASP A 616 -8.61 11.73 5.41
N ALA A 617 -7.48 11.09 5.70
CA ALA A 617 -6.76 10.17 4.81
C ALA A 617 -6.05 9.09 5.64
N ILE A 618 -5.47 8.10 4.97
CA ILE A 618 -4.45 7.22 5.54
C ILE A 618 -3.12 7.96 5.48
N VAL A 619 -2.54 8.26 6.65
CA VAL A 619 -1.24 8.94 6.79
C VAL A 619 -0.26 7.98 7.44
N GLY A 620 0.61 7.37 6.63
CA GLY A 620 1.46 6.28 7.08
C GLY A 620 1.80 5.30 5.96
N ALA A 621 2.35 4.15 6.33
CA ALA A 621 2.84 3.16 5.37
C ALA A 621 1.71 2.27 4.83
N SER A 622 1.01 2.73 3.78
CA SER A 622 -0.02 1.92 3.09
C SER A 622 0.53 0.54 2.69
N SER A 623 0.16 -0.49 3.46
CA SER A 623 0.47 -1.93 3.30
C SER A 623 1.93 -2.42 3.40
N ASN A 624 2.96 -1.56 3.46
CA ASN A 624 4.36 -1.99 3.32
C ASN A 624 5.31 -1.68 4.51
N GLY A 625 4.83 -1.08 5.62
CA GLY A 625 5.61 -1.00 6.86
C GLY A 625 6.93 -0.22 6.79
N GLY A 626 6.90 1.01 6.25
CA GLY A 626 8.01 1.95 6.35
C GLY A 626 8.42 2.18 7.81
N ALA A 627 9.71 2.16 8.10
CA ALA A 627 10.27 2.23 9.45
C ALA A 627 10.26 3.63 10.09
N GLY A 628 9.96 4.67 9.31
CA GLY A 628 9.90 6.06 9.75
C GLY A 628 8.63 6.45 10.52
N PRO A 629 8.64 7.61 11.22
CA PRO A 629 7.46 8.16 11.87
C PRO A 629 6.40 8.61 10.84
N ALA A 630 5.12 8.60 11.22
CA ALA A 630 4.05 9.15 10.37
C ALA A 630 4.18 10.69 10.27
N ILE A 631 4.44 11.36 11.39
CA ILE A 631 4.57 12.82 11.45
C ILE A 631 5.77 13.18 12.32
N THR A 632 6.65 14.04 11.82
CA THR A 632 7.66 14.71 12.64
C THR A 632 7.49 16.22 12.57
N ILE A 633 7.46 16.86 13.73
CA ILE A 633 7.54 18.30 13.90
C ILE A 633 8.93 18.56 14.48
N GLU A 634 9.82 19.17 13.71
CA GLU A 634 11.19 19.44 14.11
C GLU A 634 11.27 20.50 15.21
N SER A 635 12.46 20.70 15.79
CA SER A 635 12.65 21.63 16.91
C SER A 635 12.29 23.08 16.59
N THR A 636 12.40 23.49 15.31
CA THR A 636 11.95 24.79 14.79
C THR A 636 10.50 24.79 14.30
N GLY A 637 9.87 23.62 14.23
CA GLY A 637 8.54 23.43 13.66
C GLY A 637 7.42 23.98 14.53
N ASN A 638 6.31 24.36 13.89
CA ASN A 638 5.11 24.85 14.55
C ASN A 638 3.84 24.24 13.93
N VAL A 639 3.31 23.21 14.57
CA VAL A 639 2.01 22.60 14.24
C VAL A 639 1.15 22.64 15.49
N PRO A 640 0.32 23.69 15.68
CA PRO A 640 -0.47 23.85 16.90
C PRO A 640 -1.63 22.84 16.97
N VAL A 641 -2.12 22.37 15.81
CA VAL A 641 -3.26 21.45 15.69
C VAL A 641 -3.03 20.43 14.57
N ILE A 642 -3.25 19.15 14.90
CA ILE A 642 -3.47 18.06 13.95
C ILE A 642 -4.94 17.64 14.07
N ASN A 643 -5.72 17.81 13.01
CA ASN A 643 -7.08 17.27 12.92
C ASN A 643 -7.00 15.88 12.28
N ALA A 644 -6.77 14.87 13.12
CA ALA A 644 -6.66 13.46 12.76
C ALA A 644 -8.06 12.84 12.67
N THR A 645 -8.78 13.13 11.58
CA THR A 645 -10.12 12.56 11.33
C THR A 645 -10.06 11.21 10.62
N GLY A 646 -8.98 10.94 9.88
CA GLY A 646 -8.70 9.69 9.18
C GLY A 646 -7.92 8.68 10.03
N PHE A 647 -6.86 8.10 9.48
CA PHE A 647 -6.04 7.05 10.10
C PHE A 647 -4.56 7.44 10.06
N ILE A 648 -3.89 7.53 11.20
CA ILE A 648 -2.44 7.82 11.27
C ILE A 648 -1.72 6.56 11.74
N GLU A 649 -0.87 6.01 10.86
CA GLU A 649 -0.14 4.76 11.05
C GLU A 649 1.35 5.03 11.22
N GLY A 650 1.84 4.87 12.46
CA GLY A 650 3.23 5.11 12.85
C GLY A 650 3.40 6.32 13.76
N ALA A 651 4.63 6.52 14.24
CA ALA A 651 4.90 7.44 15.35
C ALA A 651 4.63 8.92 15.00
N ILE A 652 4.07 9.67 15.95
CA ILE A 652 3.99 11.14 15.90
C ILE A 652 5.09 11.70 16.81
N THR A 653 6.00 12.51 16.28
CA THR A 653 7.14 13.04 17.04
C THR A 653 7.20 14.56 16.98
N ASN A 654 6.90 15.23 18.09
CA ASN A 654 7.06 16.67 18.26
C ASN A 654 8.32 16.99 19.06
N LYS A 655 9.35 17.50 18.36
CA LYS A 655 10.60 17.97 18.94
C LYS A 655 10.53 19.44 19.36
N SER A 656 9.56 20.20 18.87
CA SER A 656 9.40 21.63 19.18
C SER A 656 8.99 21.85 20.65
N SER A 657 9.17 23.08 21.14
CA SER A 657 8.63 23.52 22.42
C SER A 657 7.18 24.04 22.33
N ASN A 658 6.53 23.89 21.17
CA ASN A 658 5.15 24.32 20.96
C ASN A 658 4.18 23.22 21.42
N ASP A 659 3.16 23.60 22.18
CA ASP A 659 2.11 22.69 22.64
C ASP A 659 1.35 22.09 21.45
N LEU A 660 1.15 20.77 21.45
CA LEU A 660 0.52 20.03 20.36
C LEU A 660 -0.93 19.69 20.72
N THR A 661 -1.89 20.08 19.88
CA THR A 661 -3.27 19.60 19.97
C THR A 661 -3.56 18.56 18.90
N ILE A 662 -4.10 17.41 19.27
CA ILE A 662 -4.64 16.42 18.34
C ILE A 662 -6.16 16.34 18.53
N ASN A 663 -6.91 16.69 17.50
CA ASN A 663 -8.36 16.47 17.44
C ASN A 663 -8.65 15.18 16.67
N GLY A 664 -9.62 14.41 17.15
CA GLY A 664 -10.07 13.18 16.51
C GLY A 664 -11.31 13.37 15.63
N ASN A 665 -11.89 12.27 15.15
CA ASN A 665 -13.08 12.32 14.30
C ASN A 665 -14.33 12.79 15.08
N PRO A 666 -15.21 13.65 14.55
CA PRO A 666 -16.47 14.00 15.23
C PRO A 666 -17.42 12.80 15.47
N ASN A 667 -17.26 11.72 14.70
CA ASN A 667 -18.05 10.49 14.80
C ASN A 667 -17.15 9.31 15.20
N TYR A 668 -17.69 8.35 15.96
CA TYR A 668 -16.99 7.12 16.31
C TYR A 668 -17.69 5.90 15.71
N THR A 669 -16.94 5.10 14.93
CA THR A 669 -17.34 3.77 14.49
C THR A 669 -16.47 2.74 15.21
N ASP A 670 -17.09 1.78 15.90
CA ASP A 670 -16.42 0.76 16.73
C ASP A 670 -15.67 -0.33 15.93
N GLY A 671 -15.54 -0.16 14.61
CA GLY A 671 -14.89 -1.12 13.72
C GLY A 671 -15.71 -2.38 13.42
N SER A 672 -16.93 -2.52 13.96
CA SER A 672 -17.74 -3.74 13.78
C SER A 672 -18.38 -3.88 12.39
N THR A 673 -18.47 -2.80 11.61
CA THR A 673 -18.97 -2.82 10.22
C THR A 673 -17.82 -2.98 9.23
N GLY A 674 -17.77 -4.14 8.56
CA GLY A 674 -16.63 -4.59 7.74
C GLY A 674 -16.38 -3.80 6.45
N GLY A 675 -15.80 -2.61 6.57
CA GLY A 675 -15.23 -1.82 5.48
C GLY A 675 -14.61 -0.53 6.01
N MET A 676 -13.26 -0.49 6.06
CA MET A 676 -12.46 0.65 6.57
C MET A 676 -12.77 1.02 8.04
N GLY A 677 -12.62 0.05 8.93
CA GLY A 677 -12.94 0.21 10.35
C GLY A 677 -12.07 1.22 11.08
N GLN A 678 -12.73 2.02 11.94
CA GLN A 678 -12.19 3.03 12.86
C GLN A 678 -11.58 4.28 12.22
N MET A 679 -12.18 5.41 12.58
CA MET A 679 -11.76 6.75 12.20
C MET A 679 -11.23 7.51 13.42
N GLY A 680 -10.22 8.35 13.21
CA GLY A 680 -9.53 9.08 14.27
C GLY A 680 -8.54 8.23 15.07
N VAL A 681 -7.92 7.23 14.43
CA VAL A 681 -6.98 6.29 15.07
C VAL A 681 -5.54 6.78 14.98
N LEU A 682 -4.82 6.66 16.10
CA LEU A 682 -3.38 6.78 16.24
C LEU A 682 -2.85 5.42 16.67
N THR A 683 -2.18 4.69 15.76
CA THR A 683 -1.70 3.31 15.98
C THR A 683 -0.39 3.04 15.23
N GLY A 684 0.35 2.02 15.65
CA GLY A 684 1.49 1.49 14.90
C GLY A 684 1.12 0.52 13.79
N GLY A 685 -0.17 0.34 13.51
CA GLY A 685 -0.67 -0.45 12.40
C GLY A 685 -0.81 -1.93 12.74
N VAL A 686 -0.73 -2.80 11.73
CA VAL A 686 -0.94 -4.25 11.89
C VAL A 686 0.15 -4.97 12.72
N ALA A 687 1.19 -4.25 13.16
CA ALA A 687 2.35 -4.79 13.88
C ALA A 687 2.35 -4.51 15.40
N GLY A 688 1.36 -3.74 15.91
CA GLY A 688 1.23 -3.36 17.32
C GLY A 688 1.39 -1.85 17.57
N GLN A 689 1.35 -1.44 18.84
CA GLN A 689 1.38 -0.02 19.26
C GLN A 689 2.68 0.69 18.83
N SER A 690 2.57 1.95 18.39
CA SER A 690 3.70 2.87 18.15
C SER A 690 3.81 3.90 19.28
N SER A 691 4.24 5.14 18.97
CA SER A 691 4.49 6.18 19.97
C SER A 691 4.13 7.59 19.55
N ILE A 692 3.60 8.36 20.51
CA ILE A 692 3.43 9.82 20.41
C ILE A 692 4.50 10.47 21.31
N ASN A 693 5.57 10.96 20.69
CA ASN A 693 6.73 11.54 21.37
C ASN A 693 6.60 13.06 21.45
N ASN A 694 6.32 13.59 22.64
CA ASN A 694 6.12 15.03 22.88
C ASN A 694 6.88 15.50 24.15
N PRO A 695 8.23 15.36 24.21
CA PRO A 695 9.00 15.59 25.44
C PRO A 695 9.11 17.06 25.88
N ASN A 696 8.97 18.00 24.94
CA ASN A 696 9.35 19.41 25.11
C ASN A 696 8.18 20.39 25.29
N SER A 697 6.93 19.92 25.22
CA SER A 697 5.71 20.72 25.35
C SER A 697 4.54 19.91 25.94
N ASN A 698 3.38 20.51 26.16
CA ASN A 698 2.17 19.79 26.55
C ASN A 698 1.50 19.14 25.33
N LEU A 699 0.76 18.06 25.59
CA LEU A 699 -0.03 17.34 24.60
C LEU A 699 -1.52 17.41 24.97
N PHE A 700 -2.34 17.90 24.05
CA PHE A 700 -3.78 18.02 24.22
C PHE A 700 -4.53 17.11 23.25
N PHE A 701 -5.28 16.12 23.75
CA PHE A 701 -6.30 15.43 22.97
C PHE A 701 -7.57 16.29 23.01
N GLY A 702 -7.75 17.12 21.99
CA GLY A 702 -8.64 18.30 22.00
C GLY A 702 -10.13 17.97 21.96
N THR A 703 -10.64 17.70 20.76
CA THR A 703 -12.07 17.44 20.48
C THR A 703 -12.27 16.20 19.60
N GLY A 704 -13.52 15.77 19.41
CA GLY A 704 -13.84 14.57 18.65
C GLY A 704 -13.56 13.27 19.41
N TYR A 705 -13.35 12.18 18.68
CA TYR A 705 -12.97 10.85 19.13
C TYR A 705 -11.56 10.54 18.65
N VAL A 706 -10.61 10.49 19.58
CA VAL A 706 -9.24 10.02 19.33
C VAL A 706 -9.19 8.57 19.82
N ALA A 707 -9.09 7.62 18.90
CA ALA A 707 -8.75 6.24 19.21
C ALA A 707 -7.22 6.16 19.39
N LEU A 708 -6.79 6.02 20.63
CA LEU A 708 -5.39 5.98 21.03
C LEU A 708 -4.99 4.53 21.30
N ASP A 709 -4.05 4.04 20.51
CA ASP A 709 -3.38 2.76 20.67
C ASP A 709 -1.89 2.98 21.03
N ASP A 710 -1.29 4.09 20.59
CA ASP A 710 0.12 4.41 20.78
C ASP A 710 0.55 4.80 22.21
N THR A 711 1.79 4.43 22.58
CA THR A 711 2.43 4.87 23.81
C THR A 711 2.77 6.36 23.78
N VAL A 712 2.26 7.13 24.74
CA VAL A 712 2.46 8.58 24.85
C VAL A 712 3.69 8.89 25.71
N ASN A 713 4.68 9.58 25.14
CA ASN A 713 5.93 9.96 25.80
C ASN A 713 6.00 11.47 26.04
N ALA A 714 5.69 11.90 27.27
CA ALA A 714 5.63 13.30 27.70
C ALA A 714 6.20 13.47 29.14
N PRO A 715 7.47 13.05 29.41
CA PRO A 715 7.95 12.79 30.77
C PRO A 715 8.06 14.03 31.67
N SER A 716 8.24 15.21 31.07
CA SER A 716 8.42 16.49 31.75
C SER A 716 7.20 17.41 31.70
N THR A 717 6.11 16.97 31.07
CA THR A 717 4.97 17.84 30.69
C THR A 717 3.63 17.17 31.01
N THR A 718 2.52 17.80 30.60
CA THR A 718 1.17 17.29 30.89
C THR A 718 0.49 16.81 29.61
N VAL A 719 -0.08 15.61 29.67
CA VAL A 719 -1.04 15.09 28.69
C VAL A 719 -2.44 15.39 29.21
N ARG A 720 -3.24 16.15 28.47
CA ARG A 720 -4.63 16.50 28.85
C ARG A 720 -5.60 16.06 27.76
N SER A 721 -6.67 15.35 28.13
CA SER A 721 -7.77 15.03 27.22
C SER A 721 -8.99 15.88 27.54
N GLY A 722 -9.44 16.67 26.55
CA GLY A 722 -10.68 17.45 26.54
C GLY A 722 -11.81 16.80 25.74
N GLY A 723 -11.49 15.86 24.86
CA GLY A 723 -12.43 15.20 23.96
C GLY A 723 -12.86 13.82 24.43
N ASN A 724 -13.18 12.94 23.48
CA ASN A 724 -13.40 11.52 23.76
C ASN A 724 -12.11 10.77 23.42
N LEU A 725 -11.47 10.19 24.44
CA LEU A 725 -10.33 9.29 24.27
C LEU A 725 -10.84 7.86 24.25
N VAL A 726 -10.54 7.10 23.21
CA VAL A 726 -10.97 5.70 23.04
C VAL A 726 -9.75 4.79 23.08
N ALA A 727 -9.80 3.70 23.84
CA ALA A 727 -8.77 2.66 23.83
C ALA A 727 -9.43 1.27 23.78
N SER A 728 -8.83 0.34 23.04
CA SER A 728 -9.22 -1.09 23.00
C SER A 728 -8.25 -2.01 23.73
N GLU A 729 -7.07 -1.50 24.09
CA GLU A 729 -5.97 -2.19 24.77
C GLU A 729 -5.32 -1.24 25.80
N PRO A 730 -4.40 -1.73 26.66
CA PRO A 730 -3.66 -0.87 27.58
C PRO A 730 -2.72 0.09 26.85
N VAL A 731 -2.88 1.38 27.08
CA VAL A 731 -2.06 2.47 26.55
C VAL A 731 -1.12 2.99 27.64
N THR A 732 0.18 3.06 27.36
CA THR A 732 1.15 3.65 28.31
C THR A 732 1.26 5.16 28.12
N ILE A 733 1.21 5.92 29.22
CA ILE A 733 1.46 7.36 29.26
C ILE A 733 2.66 7.65 30.17
N ASN A 734 3.82 7.86 29.56
CA ASN A 734 5.05 8.26 30.23
C ASN A 734 5.07 9.77 30.48
N GLY A 735 4.26 10.22 31.45
CA GLY A 735 4.08 11.62 31.82
C GLY A 735 2.95 11.78 32.85
N ASN A 736 2.54 13.03 33.11
CA ASN A 736 1.31 13.29 33.88
C ASN A 736 0.08 13.26 32.95
N PHE A 737 -1.04 12.69 33.40
CA PHE A 737 -2.30 12.63 32.65
C PHE A 737 -3.44 13.37 33.36
N THR A 738 -4.29 14.04 32.58
CA THR A 738 -5.55 14.65 33.08
C THR A 738 -6.70 14.42 32.11
N LEU A 739 -7.78 13.79 32.59
CA LEU A 739 -9.08 13.80 31.92
C LEU A 739 -9.87 15.01 32.39
N ALA A 740 -10.21 15.91 31.46
CA ALA A 740 -10.83 17.20 31.75
C ALA A 740 -12.34 17.12 32.02
N ASN A 741 -12.91 18.15 32.65
CA ASN A 741 -14.35 18.37 32.71
C ASN A 741 -14.97 18.29 31.30
N GLY A 742 -16.03 17.49 31.14
CA GLY A 742 -16.71 17.27 29.85
C GLY A 742 -16.05 16.24 28.93
N ALA A 743 -14.80 15.83 29.18
CA ALA A 743 -14.11 14.79 28.43
C ALA A 743 -14.61 13.39 28.80
N THR A 744 -14.50 12.44 27.87
CA THR A 744 -14.87 11.02 28.10
C THR A 744 -13.68 10.11 27.85
N PHE A 745 -13.37 9.22 28.79
CA PHE A 745 -12.56 8.03 28.47
C PHE A 745 -13.47 6.85 28.14
N ILE A 746 -13.29 6.27 26.95
CA ILE A 746 -14.04 5.15 26.42
C ILE A 746 -13.12 3.94 26.41
N SER A 747 -13.35 3.02 27.35
CA SER A 747 -12.70 1.73 27.39
C SER A 747 -13.54 0.74 26.60
N GLN A 748 -12.99 0.29 25.47
CA GLN A 748 -13.60 -0.78 24.70
C GLN A 748 -13.16 -2.13 25.26
N VAL A 749 -14.10 -3.04 25.45
CA VAL A 749 -13.91 -4.34 26.10
C VAL A 749 -14.16 -5.44 25.08
N GLN A 750 -13.14 -6.28 24.85
CA GLN A 750 -13.20 -7.37 23.90
C GLN A 750 -13.67 -8.67 24.59
N ALA A 751 -14.19 -9.63 23.80
CA ALA A 751 -14.50 -10.96 24.31
C ALA A 751 -13.22 -11.66 24.80
N GLY A 752 -13.22 -12.13 26.05
CA GLY A 752 -12.03 -12.72 26.69
C GLY A 752 -11.14 -11.74 27.47
N SER A 753 -11.57 -10.49 27.65
CA SER A 753 -10.89 -9.49 28.50
C SER A 753 -10.45 -10.04 29.86
N THR A 754 -9.25 -9.67 30.29
CA THR A 754 -8.68 -10.03 31.60
C THR A 754 -8.52 -8.80 32.50
N PRO A 755 -9.60 -8.29 33.12
CA PRO A 755 -9.54 -7.16 34.05
C PRO A 755 -9.02 -7.59 35.43
N THR A 756 -7.72 -7.92 35.49
CA THR A 756 -7.04 -8.43 36.68
C THR A 756 -6.51 -7.30 37.59
N GLY A 757 -6.57 -6.05 37.13
CA GLY A 757 -6.06 -4.86 37.83
C GLY A 757 -4.54 -4.66 37.70
N THR A 758 -3.83 -5.50 36.94
CA THR A 758 -2.36 -5.47 36.86
C THR A 758 -1.87 -5.04 35.49
N THR A 759 -0.60 -4.64 35.35
CA THR A 759 -0.04 -4.25 34.04
C THR A 759 0.01 -5.37 33.00
N SER A 760 -0.43 -6.59 33.32
CA SER A 760 -0.61 -7.71 32.39
C SER A 760 -2.07 -7.95 31.97
N ASP A 761 -2.99 -7.06 32.34
CA ASP A 761 -4.36 -7.03 31.83
C ASP A 761 -4.38 -6.85 30.30
N THR A 762 -5.22 -7.60 29.59
CA THR A 762 -5.32 -7.53 28.12
C THR A 762 -6.75 -7.48 27.62
N SER A 763 -6.89 -7.06 26.36
CA SER A 763 -8.15 -7.10 25.59
C SER A 763 -9.26 -6.18 26.16
N TYR A 764 -8.87 -5.11 26.85
CA TYR A 764 -9.72 -3.95 27.08
C TYR A 764 -8.91 -2.65 27.24
N GLY A 765 -9.54 -1.50 26.97
CA GLY A 765 -8.90 -0.18 27.04
C GLY A 765 -8.56 0.30 28.46
N ARG A 766 -7.30 0.67 28.72
CA ARG A 766 -6.84 1.20 30.02
C ARG A 766 -5.69 2.19 29.85
N LEU A 767 -5.58 3.18 30.72
CA LEU A 767 -4.46 4.14 30.72
C LEU A 767 -3.45 3.79 31.83
N LEU A 768 -2.23 3.40 31.44
CA LEU A 768 -1.10 3.12 32.33
C LEU A 768 -0.22 4.36 32.47
N VAL A 769 -0.52 5.22 33.44
CA VAL A 769 0.13 6.52 33.64
C VAL A 769 1.36 6.36 34.54
N ASN A 770 2.55 6.69 34.03
CA ASN A 770 3.81 6.57 34.77
C ASN A 770 4.22 7.85 35.54
N GLY A 771 3.36 8.86 35.55
CA GLY A 771 3.38 10.02 36.46
C GLY A 771 2.11 10.10 37.33
N ASN A 772 1.67 11.32 37.63
CA ASN A 772 0.39 11.57 38.31
C ASN A 772 -0.77 11.47 37.31
N ALA A 773 -1.93 10.98 37.75
CA ALA A 773 -3.16 11.00 36.97
C ALA A 773 -4.24 11.80 37.69
N SER A 774 -5.05 12.56 36.96
CA SER A 774 -6.23 13.20 37.52
C SER A 774 -7.46 13.06 36.62
N VAL A 775 -8.63 13.00 37.25
CA VAL A 775 -9.94 12.99 36.58
C VAL A 775 -10.81 14.06 37.23
N GLU A 776 -11.13 15.08 36.46
CA GLU A 776 -11.88 16.25 36.92
C GLU A 776 -13.37 15.92 37.15
N SER A 777 -14.02 16.69 38.01
CA SER A 777 -15.48 16.62 38.17
C SER A 777 -16.15 17.00 36.85
N GLY A 778 -17.13 16.23 36.40
CA GLY A 778 -17.80 16.39 35.09
C GLY A 778 -17.20 15.59 33.95
N SER A 779 -16.12 14.82 34.16
CA SER A 779 -15.62 13.84 33.18
C SER A 779 -16.49 12.58 33.16
N ALA A 780 -16.50 11.87 32.03
CA ALA A 780 -17.20 10.60 31.87
C ALA A 780 -16.25 9.40 31.68
N LEU A 781 -16.66 8.24 32.18
CA LEU A 781 -16.03 6.93 31.93
C LEU A 781 -17.07 6.03 31.26
N SER A 782 -16.75 5.47 30.10
CA SER A 782 -17.69 4.66 29.32
C SER A 782 -17.06 3.31 28.98
N LEU A 783 -17.61 2.24 29.55
CA LEU A 783 -17.33 0.88 29.08
C LEU A 783 -18.18 0.60 27.84
N ARG A 784 -17.56 0.16 26.74
CA ARG A 784 -18.26 -0.22 25.51
C ARG A 784 -17.82 -1.59 25.03
N PRO A 785 -18.69 -2.41 24.44
CA PRO A 785 -18.26 -3.66 23.83
C PRO A 785 -17.52 -3.36 22.51
N TYR A 786 -16.35 -3.96 22.30
CA TYR A 786 -15.65 -3.89 21.00
C TYR A 786 -16.31 -4.81 19.96
N THR A 787 -16.84 -5.94 20.43
CA THR A 787 -17.62 -6.91 19.64
C THR A 787 -18.83 -7.39 20.47
N ALA A 788 -18.93 -8.68 20.77
CA ALA A 788 -20.00 -9.25 21.59
C ALA A 788 -19.54 -9.41 23.06
N TYR A 789 -19.41 -8.29 23.79
CA TYR A 789 -19.18 -8.30 25.23
C TYR A 789 -20.45 -8.01 26.02
N ALA A 790 -20.72 -8.78 27.07
CA ALA A 790 -21.90 -8.64 27.92
C ALA A 790 -21.50 -8.09 29.30
N PHE A 791 -21.92 -6.85 29.59
CA PHE A 791 -21.74 -6.22 30.89
C PHE A 791 -22.76 -6.75 31.90
N VAL A 792 -22.30 -7.18 33.07
CA VAL A 792 -23.14 -7.76 34.13
C VAL A 792 -22.78 -7.23 35.51
N LYS A 793 -23.75 -7.28 36.44
CA LYS A 793 -23.54 -6.92 37.84
C LYS A 793 -22.38 -7.72 38.44
N GLY A 794 -21.55 -7.04 39.24
CA GLY A 794 -20.41 -7.61 39.94
C GLY A 794 -19.08 -7.47 39.19
N GLN A 795 -19.10 -7.18 37.88
CA GLN A 795 -17.88 -6.94 37.12
C GLN A 795 -17.15 -5.67 37.59
N ARG A 796 -15.81 -5.71 37.47
CA ARG A 796 -14.87 -4.69 37.95
C ARG A 796 -13.80 -4.46 36.88
N PHE A 797 -13.48 -3.20 36.57
CA PHE A 797 -12.49 -2.84 35.53
C PHE A 797 -11.60 -1.68 36.01
N ASP A 798 -10.27 -1.83 35.95
CA ASP A 798 -9.35 -0.70 36.17
C ASP A 798 -9.14 0.07 34.87
N LEU A 799 -9.48 1.36 34.86
CA LEU A 799 -9.47 2.21 33.68
C LEU A 799 -8.29 3.18 33.62
N VAL A 800 -7.78 3.63 34.77
CA VAL A 800 -6.64 4.57 34.85
C VAL A 800 -5.78 4.20 36.05
N SER A 801 -4.57 3.73 35.80
CA SER A 801 -3.61 3.31 36.82
C SER A 801 -2.43 4.26 36.86
N ALA A 802 -2.17 4.92 37.99
CA ALA A 802 -1.07 5.89 38.15
C ALA A 802 0.05 5.35 39.06
N SER A 803 1.31 5.43 38.64
CA SER A 803 2.46 5.18 39.54
C SER A 803 2.71 6.33 40.52
N GLY A 804 2.30 7.55 40.16
CA GLY A 804 2.29 8.71 41.05
C GLY A 804 0.99 8.81 41.85
N THR A 805 0.60 10.05 42.16
CA THR A 805 -0.65 10.34 42.85
C THR A 805 -1.82 10.31 41.87
N GLY A 806 -2.82 9.49 42.15
CA GLY A 806 -4.13 9.52 41.48
C GLY A 806 -5.10 10.48 42.18
N THR A 807 -5.62 11.47 41.47
CA THR A 807 -6.58 12.47 41.99
C THR A 807 -7.90 12.38 41.23
N TYR A 808 -8.85 11.59 41.74
CA TYR A 808 -10.09 11.26 41.04
C TYR A 808 -11.31 11.88 41.73
N SER A 809 -12.06 12.69 40.99
CA SER A 809 -13.23 13.42 41.50
C SER A 809 -14.49 12.53 41.60
N LEU A 810 -14.41 11.39 42.30
CA LEU A 810 -15.35 10.25 42.21
C LEU A 810 -16.84 10.64 42.14
N ALA A 811 -17.32 11.52 43.02
CA ALA A 811 -18.72 11.93 43.07
C ALA A 811 -19.20 12.80 41.88
N GLY A 812 -18.27 13.33 41.09
CA GLY A 812 -18.52 14.10 39.88
C GLY A 812 -18.19 13.34 38.58
N ILE A 813 -17.75 12.09 38.66
CA ILE A 813 -17.44 11.26 37.48
C ILE A 813 -18.73 10.57 36.99
N ILE A 814 -19.02 10.70 35.69
CA ILE A 814 -20.16 10.07 35.03
C ILE A 814 -19.73 8.71 34.47
N ALA A 815 -19.83 7.65 35.28
CA ALA A 815 -19.50 6.29 34.83
C ALA A 815 -20.71 5.59 34.17
N SER A 816 -20.47 4.84 33.10
CA SER A 816 -21.50 4.17 32.29
C SER A 816 -20.97 2.90 31.62
N ALA A 817 -21.87 1.99 31.25
CA ALA A 817 -21.56 0.80 30.45
C ALA A 817 -22.63 0.59 29.37
N GLN A 818 -22.23 0.54 28.10
CA GLN A 818 -23.16 0.45 26.97
C GLN A 818 -23.90 -0.89 26.98
N GLY A 819 -25.24 -0.85 26.96
CA GLY A 819 -26.09 -2.04 27.07
C GLY A 819 -26.35 -2.52 28.52
N TYR A 820 -25.76 -1.86 29.52
CA TYR A 820 -26.01 -2.13 30.94
C TYR A 820 -26.91 -1.06 31.56
N SER A 821 -27.94 -1.48 32.29
CA SER A 821 -28.89 -0.56 32.95
C SER A 821 -28.62 -0.33 34.44
N GLY A 822 -27.69 -1.09 35.03
CA GLY A 822 -27.31 -0.93 36.44
C GLY A 822 -26.41 0.27 36.70
N THR A 823 -26.20 0.58 37.97
CA THR A 823 -25.22 1.59 38.40
C THR A 823 -23.81 1.19 37.95
N VAL A 824 -23.00 2.16 37.54
CA VAL A 824 -21.55 1.99 37.39
C VAL A 824 -20.89 2.95 38.36
N THR A 825 -20.08 2.45 39.29
CA THR A 825 -19.55 3.22 40.41
C THR A 825 -18.03 3.32 40.31
N PRO A 826 -17.45 4.53 40.14
CA PRO A 826 -16.01 4.73 40.17
C PRO A 826 -15.48 4.73 41.61
N GLN A 827 -14.32 4.12 41.83
CA GLN A 827 -13.64 4.01 43.12
C GLN A 827 -12.13 4.16 42.95
N THR A 828 -11.47 4.84 43.90
CA THR A 828 -10.01 4.87 43.99
C THR A 828 -9.53 3.65 44.76
N VAL A 829 -8.55 2.93 44.21
CA VAL A 829 -7.94 1.75 44.82
C VAL A 829 -6.42 1.92 44.83
N THR A 830 -5.72 1.44 45.87
CA THR A 830 -4.25 1.49 45.94
C THR A 830 -3.69 0.08 46.02
N GLN A 831 -3.00 -0.35 44.96
CA GLN A 831 -2.43 -1.69 44.84
C GLN A 831 -1.04 -1.62 44.20
N ASN A 832 -0.14 -2.54 44.58
CA ASN A 832 1.19 -2.69 43.95
C ASN A 832 2.03 -1.39 43.85
N GLY A 833 1.77 -0.41 44.72
CA GLY A 833 2.41 0.91 44.70
C GLY A 833 1.81 1.92 43.71
N ARG A 834 0.66 1.62 43.10
CA ARG A 834 -0.08 2.48 42.16
C ARG A 834 -1.42 2.97 42.74
N THR A 835 -1.95 4.05 42.19
CA THR A 835 -3.25 4.64 42.53
C THR A 835 -4.20 4.49 41.34
N ASP A 836 -5.14 3.57 41.44
CA ASP A 836 -5.96 3.09 40.33
C ASP A 836 -7.40 3.62 40.41
N LEU A 837 -8.01 3.89 39.25
CA LEU A 837 -9.40 4.32 39.10
C LEU A 837 -10.21 3.17 38.51
N VAL A 838 -10.91 2.48 39.40
CA VAL A 838 -11.65 1.26 39.09
C VAL A 838 -13.14 1.56 38.99
N VAL A 839 -13.83 0.94 38.04
CA VAL A 839 -15.30 1.00 37.93
C VAL A 839 -15.92 -0.36 38.28
N THR A 840 -16.97 -0.34 39.10
CA THR A 840 -17.71 -1.53 39.56
C THR A 840 -19.16 -1.46 39.09
N LEU A 841 -19.69 -2.55 38.54
CA LEU A 841 -21.06 -2.65 38.04
C LEU A 841 -22.03 -3.12 39.15
N GLY A 842 -22.93 -2.24 39.58
CA GLY A 842 -23.94 -2.47 40.62
C GLY A 842 -25.37 -2.57 40.10
N ASP A 843 -26.34 -2.68 41.01
CA ASP A 843 -27.77 -2.81 40.67
C ASP A 843 -28.35 -1.57 39.96
N THR A 844 -29.50 -1.74 39.31
CA THR A 844 -30.35 -0.64 38.82
C THR A 844 -30.82 0.24 40.00
N PRO A 845 -30.75 1.58 39.90
CA PRO A 845 -31.29 2.46 40.94
C PRO A 845 -32.80 2.26 41.11
N VAL A 846 -33.23 1.70 42.24
CA VAL A 846 -34.63 1.68 42.64
C VAL A 846 -35.02 3.01 43.27
N THR A 847 -35.67 3.88 42.52
CA THR A 847 -36.40 5.03 43.10
C THR A 847 -37.54 4.51 43.98
N PRO A 848 -37.57 4.83 45.29
CA PRO A 848 -38.67 4.39 46.16
C PRO A 848 -39.99 5.03 45.70
N PRO A 849 -41.10 4.28 45.61
CA PRO A 849 -42.41 4.87 45.35
C PRO A 849 -42.81 5.80 46.50
N SER A 850 -43.38 6.95 46.15
CA SER A 850 -43.87 7.94 47.12
C SER A 850 -45.00 7.35 47.98
N ASN A 851 -44.73 7.09 49.25
CA ASN A 851 -45.70 6.54 50.18
C ASN A 851 -46.71 7.62 50.63
N PRO A 852 -48.04 7.39 50.57
CA PRO A 852 -49.03 8.35 51.07
C PRO A 852 -48.90 8.62 52.57
N SER A 853 -49.24 9.84 52.98
CA SER A 853 -49.18 10.30 54.37
C SER A 853 -50.06 9.48 55.33
N GLN A 854 -49.46 8.90 56.38
CA GLN A 854 -50.18 8.25 57.49
C GLN A 854 -50.21 9.17 58.73
N PRO A 855 -51.32 9.24 59.52
CA PRO A 855 -51.44 10.18 60.62
C PRO A 855 -50.63 9.81 61.88
N SER A 856 -50.33 10.83 62.68
CA SER A 856 -49.53 10.76 63.92
C SER A 856 -50.26 10.14 65.13
N GLN A 857 -49.52 9.37 65.95
CA GLN A 857 -49.85 9.04 67.34
C GLN A 857 -48.62 9.26 68.26
N PRO A 858 -48.79 9.39 69.60
CA PRO A 858 -48.09 10.44 70.34
C PRO A 858 -46.89 9.97 71.19
N SER A 859 -46.14 10.94 71.68
CA SER A 859 -44.94 10.79 72.51
C SER A 859 -45.23 10.51 74.00
N GLN A 860 -44.31 9.78 74.64
CA GLN A 860 -44.14 9.67 76.10
C GLN A 860 -42.64 9.69 76.46
N PRO A 861 -42.24 9.98 77.71
CA PRO A 861 -41.24 11.03 77.94
C PRO A 861 -39.88 10.53 78.48
N THR A 862 -38.93 11.45 78.49
CA THR A 862 -37.56 11.33 79.01
C THR A 862 -37.47 11.09 80.52
N GLN A 863 -36.44 10.34 80.94
CA GLN A 863 -35.99 10.22 82.34
C GLN A 863 -34.49 10.60 82.45
N PRO A 864 -34.00 11.21 83.56
CA PRO A 864 -32.67 11.82 83.64
C PRO A 864 -31.50 10.88 84.02
N SER A 865 -30.32 11.49 84.17
CA SER A 865 -28.96 10.92 84.03
C SER A 865 -28.20 10.45 85.29
N ASP A 866 -27.19 9.60 85.04
CA ASP A 866 -25.92 9.39 85.80
C ASP A 866 -25.96 8.46 87.06
N PRO A 867 -24.83 7.88 87.57
CA PRO A 867 -23.53 7.51 86.97
C PRO A 867 -23.15 6.00 87.12
N SER A 868 -21.93 5.65 86.66
CA SER A 868 -21.03 4.55 87.10
C SER A 868 -20.86 3.30 86.23
N THR A 869 -19.58 2.98 85.95
CA THR A 869 -19.08 1.85 85.17
C THR A 869 -18.65 0.66 86.04
N PRO A 870 -19.09 -0.56 85.70
CA PRO A 870 -18.28 -1.78 85.90
C PRO A 870 -17.62 -2.26 84.58
N PRO A 871 -16.68 -3.23 84.61
CA PRO A 871 -15.68 -3.41 83.54
C PRO A 871 -16.19 -3.99 82.21
N ALA A 872 -15.40 -3.78 81.16
CA ALA A 872 -15.66 -4.27 79.82
C ALA A 872 -15.75 -5.81 79.76
N GLN A 873 -16.91 -6.30 79.32
CA GLN A 873 -17.10 -7.66 78.84
C GLN A 873 -16.47 -7.80 77.43
N PRO A 874 -15.80 -8.92 77.10
CA PRO A 874 -15.24 -9.11 75.76
C PRO A 874 -16.32 -8.99 74.66
N SER A 875 -15.99 -8.28 73.58
CA SER A 875 -16.88 -8.08 72.45
C SER A 875 -17.21 -9.39 71.75
N GLN A 876 -18.47 -9.83 71.87
CA GLN A 876 -19.03 -10.91 71.08
C GLN A 876 -19.02 -10.51 69.59
N PRO A 877 -18.61 -11.38 68.65
CA PRO A 877 -18.59 -11.05 67.23
C PRO A 877 -19.99 -10.65 66.73
N SER A 878 -20.06 -9.56 65.95
CA SER A 878 -21.28 -9.11 65.30
C SER A 878 -21.76 -10.17 64.30
N GLN A 879 -22.99 -10.66 64.51
CA GLN A 879 -23.64 -11.60 63.59
C GLN A 879 -23.94 -10.89 62.26
N PRO A 880 -23.58 -11.46 61.09
CA PRO A 880 -23.88 -10.85 59.80
C PRO A 880 -25.38 -10.66 59.59
N SER A 881 -25.77 -9.50 59.08
CA SER A 881 -27.15 -9.22 58.69
C SER A 881 -27.43 -9.74 57.28
N THR A 882 -28.58 -10.38 57.11
CA THR A 882 -29.10 -11.04 55.87
C THR A 882 -28.29 -12.26 55.36
N PRO A 883 -28.94 -13.42 55.14
CA PRO A 883 -28.32 -14.54 54.42
C PRO A 883 -28.02 -14.15 52.97
N PRO A 884 -26.86 -14.55 52.39
CA PRO A 884 -26.60 -14.37 50.97
C PRO A 884 -27.64 -15.08 50.10
N VAL A 885 -28.00 -14.48 48.96
CA VAL A 885 -28.88 -15.11 47.96
C VAL A 885 -28.16 -16.34 47.39
N VAL A 886 -28.72 -17.52 47.64
CA VAL A 886 -28.18 -18.77 47.07
C VAL A 886 -28.70 -18.91 45.64
N HIS A 887 -27.81 -18.75 44.66
CA HIS A 887 -28.14 -18.95 43.25
C HIS A 887 -28.23 -20.46 42.94
N THR A 888 -29.45 -21.02 43.05
CA THR A 888 -29.74 -22.41 42.68
C THR A 888 -30.16 -22.50 41.21
N VAL A 889 -29.19 -22.77 40.33
CA VAL A 889 -29.50 -23.17 38.94
C VAL A 889 -29.81 -24.68 38.94
N SER A 890 -30.98 -25.08 38.43
CA SER A 890 -31.28 -26.50 38.27
C SER A 890 -30.35 -27.15 37.24
N ALA A 891 -29.96 -28.41 37.48
CA ALA A 891 -29.01 -29.20 36.71
C ALA A 891 -27.49 -28.93 36.91
N LEU A 892 -27.08 -28.25 37.99
CA LEU A 892 -25.68 -28.25 38.46
C LEU A 892 -25.43 -29.33 39.51
N THR A 893 -24.18 -29.82 39.63
CA THR A 893 -23.77 -30.62 40.79
C THR A 893 -23.61 -29.74 42.03
N GLN A 894 -23.95 -30.25 43.22
CA GLN A 894 -23.82 -29.47 44.46
C GLN A 894 -22.36 -29.09 44.77
N THR A 895 -21.39 -29.90 44.32
CA THR A 895 -19.96 -29.58 44.37
C THR A 895 -19.64 -28.33 43.58
N SER A 896 -20.15 -28.21 42.35
CA SER A 896 -20.04 -27.00 41.55
C SER A 896 -20.74 -25.81 42.21
N VAL A 897 -21.97 -25.98 42.72
CA VAL A 897 -22.71 -24.94 43.43
C VAL A 897 -21.95 -24.45 44.67
N ALA A 898 -21.25 -25.33 45.40
CA ALA A 898 -20.51 -24.95 46.59
C ALA A 898 -19.28 -24.09 46.27
N SER A 899 -18.45 -24.51 45.30
CA SER A 899 -17.24 -23.76 44.91
C SER A 899 -17.56 -22.48 44.15
N THR A 900 -18.58 -22.45 43.28
CA THR A 900 -19.01 -21.23 42.58
C THR A 900 -19.58 -20.21 43.55
N ASN A 901 -20.43 -20.61 44.51
CA ASN A 901 -20.89 -19.71 45.57
C ASN A 901 -19.78 -19.35 46.58
N GLY A 902 -18.70 -20.14 46.66
CA GLY A 902 -17.49 -19.79 47.41
C GLY A 902 -16.76 -18.62 46.76
N ILE A 903 -16.42 -18.75 45.47
CA ILE A 903 -15.70 -17.69 44.75
C ILE A 903 -16.55 -16.40 44.57
N LEU A 904 -17.86 -16.52 44.37
CA LEU A 904 -18.80 -15.38 44.28
C LEU A 904 -19.00 -14.60 45.60
N ARG A 905 -18.32 -14.98 46.69
CA ARG A 905 -18.28 -14.20 47.94
C ARG A 905 -17.04 -13.34 48.06
N TYR A 906 -16.10 -13.42 47.12
CA TYR A 906 -14.83 -12.71 47.19
C TYR A 906 -15.02 -11.20 47.02
N THR A 907 -15.12 -10.44 48.11
CA THR A 907 -15.24 -8.97 48.05
C THR A 907 -13.88 -8.27 47.94
N GLY A 908 -12.79 -9.03 48.11
CA GLY A 908 -11.42 -8.53 48.09
C GLY A 908 -10.96 -8.01 46.73
N TRP A 909 -9.82 -7.31 46.78
CA TRP A 909 -9.10 -6.76 45.64
C TRP A 909 -7.63 -7.20 45.60
N ASN A 910 -7.23 -8.11 46.50
CA ASN A 910 -5.84 -8.50 46.75
C ASN A 910 -5.41 -9.80 46.04
N SER A 911 -6.30 -10.43 45.27
CA SER A 911 -6.02 -11.67 44.54
C SER A 911 -6.68 -11.67 43.15
N ASN A 912 -5.83 -11.45 42.16
CA ASN A 912 -6.22 -11.27 40.76
C ASN A 912 -6.88 -12.53 40.17
N GLY A 913 -6.35 -13.72 40.50
CA GLY A 913 -6.94 -14.98 40.04
C GLY A 913 -8.31 -15.27 40.67
N LEU A 914 -8.60 -14.74 41.86
CA LEU A 914 -9.95 -14.82 42.44
C LEU A 914 -10.92 -13.86 41.73
N MET A 915 -10.51 -12.63 41.41
CA MET A 915 -11.31 -11.73 40.58
C MET A 915 -11.60 -12.33 39.18
N ASN A 916 -10.61 -13.00 38.58
CA ASN A 916 -10.78 -13.63 37.27
C ASN A 916 -11.70 -14.85 37.34
N ALA A 917 -11.56 -15.70 38.36
CA ALA A 917 -12.46 -16.82 38.59
C ALA A 917 -13.90 -16.35 38.89
N GLU A 918 -14.07 -15.28 39.67
CA GLU A 918 -15.36 -14.63 39.93
C GLU A 918 -16.00 -14.10 38.65
N ASN A 919 -15.28 -13.29 37.87
CA ASN A 919 -15.74 -12.74 36.59
C ASN A 919 -16.14 -13.85 35.59
N MET A 920 -15.36 -14.94 35.51
CA MET A 920 -15.68 -16.08 34.64
C MET A 920 -16.92 -16.85 35.11
N VAL A 921 -17.13 -16.99 36.42
CA VAL A 921 -18.35 -17.60 36.98
C VAL A 921 -19.57 -16.71 36.69
N LEU A 922 -19.47 -15.39 36.91
CA LEU A 922 -20.54 -14.42 36.62
C LEU A 922 -20.92 -14.41 35.13
N ALA A 923 -19.92 -14.42 34.23
CA ALA A 923 -20.15 -14.47 32.79
C ALA A 923 -20.83 -15.79 32.37
N THR A 924 -20.31 -16.94 32.83
CA THR A 924 -20.89 -18.25 32.53
C THR A 924 -22.30 -18.41 33.08
N GLN A 925 -22.65 -17.72 34.18
CA GLN A 925 -23.99 -17.74 34.76
C GLN A 925 -25.06 -17.12 33.85
N GLN A 926 -24.68 -16.15 33.03
CA GLN A 926 -25.61 -15.41 32.18
C GLN A 926 -25.68 -15.96 30.75
N THR A 927 -24.56 -16.46 30.20
CA THR A 927 -24.46 -16.87 28.78
C THR A 927 -24.02 -18.31 28.56
N GLY A 928 -23.61 -19.03 29.61
CA GLY A 928 -23.08 -20.38 29.54
C GLY A 928 -24.11 -21.49 29.69
N THR A 929 -23.71 -22.72 29.37
CA THR A 929 -24.50 -23.93 29.64
C THR A 929 -24.29 -24.42 31.08
N ALA A 930 -25.29 -25.11 31.64
CA ALA A 930 -25.18 -25.78 32.94
C ALA A 930 -23.98 -26.74 33.02
N ARG A 931 -23.59 -27.35 31.88
CA ARG A 931 -22.40 -28.22 31.81
C ARG A 931 -21.10 -27.45 31.97
N GLN A 932 -20.95 -26.30 31.29
CA GLN A 932 -19.77 -25.44 31.45
C GLN A 932 -19.64 -24.94 32.90
N MET A 933 -20.73 -24.47 33.51
CA MET A 933 -20.70 -24.06 34.92
C MET A 933 -20.39 -25.23 35.88
N THR A 934 -20.92 -26.43 35.61
CA THR A 934 -20.61 -27.64 36.38
C THR A 934 -19.11 -27.98 36.31
N GLN A 935 -18.51 -27.87 35.12
CA GLN A 935 -17.07 -28.08 34.92
C GLN A 935 -16.23 -27.02 35.65
N ILE A 936 -16.54 -25.73 35.51
CA ILE A 936 -15.85 -24.63 36.21
C ILE A 936 -15.88 -24.87 37.73
N GLY A 937 -17.07 -25.14 38.28
CA GLY A 937 -17.20 -25.39 39.71
C GLY A 937 -16.49 -26.67 40.17
N THR A 938 -16.45 -27.73 39.35
CA THR A 938 -15.75 -28.96 39.73
C THR A 938 -14.23 -28.82 39.63
N GLN A 939 -13.70 -28.05 38.66
CA GLN A 939 -12.28 -27.66 38.65
C GLN A 939 -11.93 -26.83 39.88
N LEU A 940 -12.79 -25.90 40.31
CA LEU A 940 -12.63 -25.07 41.50
C LEU A 940 -12.89 -25.81 42.84
N ALA A 941 -13.29 -27.08 42.82
CA ALA A 941 -13.51 -27.90 44.02
C ALA A 941 -12.26 -28.75 44.38
N PRO A 942 -12.04 -29.05 45.67
CA PRO A 942 -10.95 -29.94 46.11
C PRO A 942 -11.23 -31.40 45.74
N VAL A 943 -10.17 -32.23 45.74
CA VAL A 943 -10.32 -33.69 45.62
C VAL A 943 -11.13 -34.22 46.82
N PRO A 944 -12.27 -34.93 46.61
CA PRO A 944 -13.15 -35.31 47.72
C PRO A 944 -12.50 -36.27 48.71
N HIS A 945 -12.62 -36.00 50.02
CA HIS A 945 -12.07 -36.87 51.06
C HIS A 945 -12.53 -38.33 51.00
N ALA A 946 -13.74 -38.62 50.49
CA ALA A 946 -14.14 -40.01 50.30
C ALA A 946 -13.27 -40.74 49.27
N GLN A 947 -12.68 -40.07 48.28
CA GLN A 947 -11.75 -40.71 47.33
C GLN A 947 -10.51 -41.24 48.06
N ALA A 948 -9.95 -40.47 49.00
CA ALA A 948 -8.86 -40.90 49.87
C ALA A 948 -9.30 -41.98 50.87
N GLY A 949 -10.43 -41.77 51.58
CA GLY A 949 -10.98 -42.74 52.51
C GLY A 949 -11.29 -44.09 51.86
N ASN A 950 -11.83 -44.09 50.64
CA ASN A 950 -12.08 -45.31 49.86
C ASN A 950 -10.79 -46.05 49.50
N ALA A 951 -9.71 -45.33 49.12
CA ALA A 951 -8.42 -45.94 48.86
C ALA A 951 -7.82 -46.60 50.11
N MET A 952 -7.90 -45.94 51.27
CA MET A 952 -7.44 -46.49 52.55
C MET A 952 -8.26 -47.71 52.99
N LEU A 953 -9.58 -47.70 52.75
CA LEU A 953 -10.46 -48.83 53.01
C LEU A 953 -10.08 -50.01 52.11
N ALA A 954 -10.04 -49.82 50.79
CA ALA A 954 -9.72 -50.88 49.83
C ALA A 954 -8.35 -51.54 50.11
N ILE A 955 -7.34 -50.72 50.38
CA ILE A 955 -5.98 -51.20 50.73
C ILE A 955 -5.98 -51.86 52.11
N GLY A 956 -6.73 -51.33 53.09
CA GLY A 956 -6.87 -51.90 54.43
C GLY A 956 -7.60 -53.24 54.43
N ASP A 957 -8.73 -53.34 53.72
CA ASP A 957 -9.50 -54.57 53.49
C ASP A 957 -8.64 -55.63 52.78
N ALA A 958 -7.87 -55.25 51.76
CA ALA A 958 -6.95 -56.18 51.09
C ALA A 958 -5.83 -56.64 52.03
N ALA A 959 -5.25 -55.74 52.83
CA ALA A 959 -4.24 -56.08 53.82
C ALA A 959 -4.77 -56.95 54.97
N GLN A 960 -6.00 -56.75 55.44
CA GLN A 960 -6.67 -57.64 56.38
C GLN A 960 -7.02 -58.99 55.72
N GLY A 961 -7.45 -58.96 54.46
CA GLY A 961 -7.80 -60.11 53.63
C GLY A 961 -6.65 -61.10 53.53
N VAL A 962 -5.45 -60.63 53.18
CA VAL A 962 -4.18 -61.39 53.22
C VAL A 962 -4.02 -62.23 54.50
N VAL A 963 -4.41 -61.67 55.65
CA VAL A 963 -4.23 -62.32 56.96
C VAL A 963 -5.39 -63.26 57.28
N ALA A 964 -6.60 -62.98 56.79
CA ALA A 964 -7.72 -63.92 56.81
C ALA A 964 -7.46 -65.12 55.88
N ASP A 965 -6.88 -64.91 54.69
CA ASP A 965 -6.41 -65.97 53.78
C ASP A 965 -5.37 -66.85 54.48
N ARG A 966 -4.44 -66.21 55.21
CA ARG A 966 -3.42 -66.91 56.00
C ARG A 966 -4.05 -67.77 57.10
N ALA A 967 -5.06 -67.27 57.82
CA ALA A 967 -5.80 -68.01 58.84
C ALA A 967 -6.57 -69.20 58.24
N ASP A 968 -7.26 -68.97 57.13
CA ASP A 968 -8.03 -69.99 56.41
C ASP A 968 -7.12 -71.09 55.83
N ALA A 969 -6.00 -70.72 55.21
CA ALA A 969 -5.01 -71.66 54.69
C ALA A 969 -4.32 -72.49 55.79
N GLN A 970 -4.17 -71.95 57.02
CA GLN A 970 -3.74 -72.73 58.19
C GLN A 970 -4.82 -73.71 58.65
N ARG A 971 -6.09 -73.30 58.63
CA ARG A 971 -7.23 -74.13 59.05
C ARG A 971 -7.44 -75.33 58.11
N VAL A 972 -7.42 -75.07 56.80
CA VAL A 972 -7.48 -76.10 55.75
C VAL A 972 -6.29 -77.05 55.85
N ALA A 973 -5.07 -76.55 56.09
CA ALA A 973 -3.90 -77.43 56.29
C ALA A 973 -4.07 -78.42 57.46
N LYS A 974 -4.65 -77.96 58.59
CA LYS A 974 -4.98 -78.82 59.73
C LYS A 974 -6.08 -79.84 59.40
N GLN A 975 -7.11 -79.44 58.64
CA GLN A 975 -8.22 -80.32 58.22
C GLN A 975 -7.77 -81.38 57.21
N ALA A 976 -6.88 -81.03 56.28
CA ALA A 976 -6.27 -81.94 55.31
C ALA A 976 -5.22 -82.92 55.92
N GLY A 977 -5.03 -82.90 57.24
CA GLY A 977 -4.09 -83.79 57.94
C GLY A 977 -2.60 -83.49 57.67
N VAL A 978 -2.29 -82.34 57.06
CA VAL A 978 -0.91 -81.93 56.76
C VAL A 978 -0.23 -81.55 58.08
N ALA A 979 0.88 -82.22 58.40
CA ALA A 979 1.62 -81.98 59.65
C ALA A 979 2.08 -80.52 59.75
N THR A 980 1.43 -79.74 60.64
CA THR A 980 1.82 -78.36 60.94
C THR A 980 3.02 -78.36 61.90
N PRO A 981 4.17 -77.78 61.52
CA PRO A 981 5.31 -77.67 62.43
C PRO A 981 4.99 -76.85 63.68
N SER A 982 5.57 -77.21 64.82
CA SER A 982 5.45 -76.49 66.10
C SER A 982 6.37 -75.25 66.19
N GLY A 983 7.16 -74.99 65.16
CA GLY A 983 8.07 -73.86 65.03
C GLY A 983 7.40 -72.55 64.63
N VAL A 984 8.24 -71.54 64.38
CA VAL A 984 7.82 -70.26 63.79
C VAL A 984 7.69 -70.43 62.27
N THR A 985 6.59 -69.95 61.70
CA THR A 985 6.37 -69.95 60.25
C THR A 985 6.41 -68.54 59.69
N THR A 986 7.07 -68.37 58.54
CA THR A 986 7.10 -67.12 57.78
C THR A 986 6.35 -67.26 56.46
N TRP A 987 5.73 -66.18 56.01
CA TRP A 987 5.02 -66.13 54.74
C TRP A 987 5.11 -64.74 54.10
N GLY A 988 4.88 -64.69 52.79
CA GLY A 988 4.71 -63.46 52.03
C GLY A 988 3.54 -63.57 51.06
N GLN A 989 2.81 -62.48 50.85
CA GLN A 989 1.70 -62.41 49.90
C GLN A 989 1.81 -61.12 49.10
N ALA A 990 1.93 -61.26 47.77
CA ALA A 990 1.66 -60.16 46.86
C ALA A 990 0.14 -60.05 46.70
N PHE A 991 -0.39 -58.83 46.75
CA PHE A 991 -1.82 -58.55 46.60
C PHE A 991 -2.02 -57.30 45.75
N GLY A 992 -3.19 -57.17 45.13
CA GLY A 992 -3.55 -55.98 44.37
C GLY A 992 -4.99 -56.06 43.88
N GLY A 993 -5.49 -54.94 43.38
CA GLY A 993 -6.86 -54.86 42.90
C GLY A 993 -7.17 -53.55 42.19
N ALA A 994 -8.37 -53.48 41.66
CA ALA A 994 -8.95 -52.28 41.11
C ALA A 994 -10.42 -52.15 41.55
N GLU A 995 -10.84 -50.93 41.88
CA GLU A 995 -12.22 -50.56 42.12
C GLU A 995 -12.66 -49.53 41.08
N GLN A 996 -13.84 -49.72 40.50
CA GLN A 996 -14.54 -48.72 39.72
C GLN A 996 -15.79 -48.28 40.48
N ARG A 997 -15.91 -46.97 40.73
CA ARG A 997 -17.09 -46.32 41.29
C ARG A 997 -17.67 -45.38 40.26
N GLY A 998 -18.93 -45.59 39.89
CA GLY A 998 -19.66 -44.73 38.96
C GLY A 998 -20.19 -43.46 39.65
N THR A 999 -20.60 -42.48 38.85
CA THR A 999 -21.36 -41.32 39.32
C THR A 999 -22.57 -41.79 40.12
N THR A 1000 -22.74 -41.24 41.33
CA THR A 1000 -23.77 -41.66 42.30
C THR A 1000 -24.58 -40.45 42.75
N ALA A 1001 -25.88 -40.62 43.03
CA ALA A 1001 -26.66 -39.60 43.69
C ALA A 1001 -26.22 -39.44 45.16
N GLY A 1002 -25.72 -38.26 45.54
CA GLY A 1002 -25.29 -37.89 46.89
C GLY A 1002 -26.44 -37.68 47.89
N GLY A 1003 -27.54 -38.43 47.76
CA GLY A 1003 -28.77 -38.24 48.53
C GLY A 1003 -29.53 -36.97 48.10
N THR A 1004 -29.94 -36.16 49.08
CA THR A 1004 -30.71 -34.91 48.88
C THR A 1004 -29.96 -33.80 48.12
N PHE A 1005 -28.72 -34.06 47.66
CA PHE A 1005 -27.73 -33.05 47.28
C PHE A 1005 -27.08 -33.30 45.91
N GLY A 1006 -27.81 -33.90 44.97
CA GLY A 1006 -27.38 -34.00 43.55
C GLY A 1006 -26.35 -35.09 43.25
N GLU A 1007 -25.81 -35.07 42.02
CA GLU A 1007 -24.85 -36.08 41.55
C GLU A 1007 -23.42 -35.80 42.06
N VAL A 1008 -22.69 -36.89 42.36
CA VAL A 1008 -21.27 -36.88 42.73
C VAL A 1008 -20.49 -37.76 41.76
N SER A 1009 -19.43 -37.18 41.17
CA SER A 1009 -18.49 -37.82 40.25
C SER A 1009 -17.89 -39.13 40.79
N GLY A 1010 -17.75 -40.12 39.90
CA GLY A 1010 -17.15 -41.42 40.21
C GLY A 1010 -15.61 -41.42 40.21
N SER A 1011 -15.00 -42.54 40.59
CA SER A 1011 -13.53 -42.70 40.64
C SER A 1011 -13.08 -44.13 40.31
N ASN A 1012 -11.95 -44.26 39.63
CA ASN A 1012 -11.28 -45.53 39.37
C ASN A 1012 -10.00 -45.63 40.21
N LEU A 1013 -9.97 -46.55 41.18
CA LEU A 1013 -8.80 -46.88 42.01
C LEU A 1013 -8.12 -48.14 41.43
N ALA A 1014 -6.79 -48.12 41.37
CA ALA A 1014 -5.96 -49.31 41.23
C ALA A 1014 -4.89 -49.33 42.32
N PHE A 1015 -4.62 -50.49 42.92
CA PHE A 1015 -3.61 -50.64 43.97
C PHE A 1015 -2.86 -51.96 43.88
N GLY A 1016 -1.62 -51.97 44.38
CA GLY A 1016 -0.77 -53.15 44.46
C GLY A 1016 0.16 -53.07 45.66
N GLY A 1017 0.42 -54.21 46.29
CA GLY A 1017 1.18 -54.28 47.53
C GLY A 1017 1.81 -55.64 47.82
N LEU A 1018 2.66 -55.64 48.83
CA LEU A 1018 3.34 -56.82 49.38
C LEU A 1018 3.14 -56.83 50.88
N ALA A 1019 2.72 -57.98 51.41
CA ALA A 1019 2.68 -58.28 52.83
C ALA A 1019 3.70 -59.38 53.16
N VAL A 1020 4.36 -59.25 54.31
CA VAL A 1020 5.25 -60.26 54.89
C VAL A 1020 4.86 -60.48 56.34
N GLY A 1021 4.76 -61.74 56.76
CA GLY A 1021 4.25 -62.07 58.08
C GLY A 1021 4.91 -63.29 58.72
N VAL A 1022 4.71 -63.37 60.02
CA VAL A 1022 5.25 -64.42 60.89
C VAL A 1022 4.17 -64.86 61.88
N ASP A 1023 4.05 -66.18 62.08
CA ASP A 1023 3.10 -66.78 63.02
C ASP A 1023 3.68 -67.99 63.75
N LYS A 1024 3.06 -68.31 64.89
CA LYS A 1024 3.39 -69.49 65.69
C LYS A 1024 2.12 -70.08 66.32
N ALA A 1025 2.03 -71.41 66.35
CA ALA A 1025 1.06 -72.11 67.19
C ALA A 1025 1.43 -71.92 68.67
N VAL A 1026 0.59 -71.19 69.42
CA VAL A 1026 0.79 -70.92 70.85
C VAL A 1026 0.15 -72.00 71.73
N SER A 1027 -0.82 -72.74 71.19
CA SER A 1027 -1.37 -73.97 71.77
C SER A 1027 -1.87 -74.89 70.63
N PRO A 1028 -2.34 -76.12 70.93
CA PRO A 1028 -2.97 -76.98 69.92
C PRO A 1028 -4.19 -76.34 69.23
N THR A 1029 -4.83 -75.34 69.86
CA THR A 1029 -6.05 -74.69 69.37
C THR A 1029 -5.89 -73.22 68.98
N TRP A 1030 -4.77 -72.58 69.33
CA TRP A 1030 -4.51 -71.16 69.05
C TRP A 1030 -3.23 -70.95 68.24
N THR A 1031 -3.31 -70.06 67.26
CA THR A 1031 -2.17 -69.55 66.48
C THR A 1031 -2.20 -68.04 66.51
N ALA A 1032 -1.05 -67.40 66.73
CA ALA A 1032 -0.95 -65.94 66.75
C ALA A 1032 0.23 -65.47 65.88
N GLY A 1033 0.12 -64.29 65.29
CA GLY A 1033 1.12 -63.74 64.40
C GLY A 1033 1.00 -62.25 64.13
N GLY A 1034 1.97 -61.71 63.41
CA GLY A 1034 1.99 -60.34 62.93
C GLY A 1034 2.42 -60.27 61.47
N ALA A 1035 1.97 -59.25 60.74
CA ALA A 1035 2.30 -59.01 59.34
C ALA A 1035 2.54 -57.52 59.11
N PHE A 1036 3.59 -57.19 58.36
CA PHE A 1036 3.83 -55.88 57.80
C PHE A 1036 3.40 -55.86 56.34
N SER A 1037 2.78 -54.75 55.90
CA SER A 1037 2.35 -54.55 54.52
C SER A 1037 2.78 -53.18 53.99
N TYR A 1038 3.13 -53.14 52.71
CA TYR A 1038 3.27 -51.92 51.92
C TYR A 1038 2.39 -52.02 50.69
N ALA A 1039 1.68 -50.94 50.35
CA ALA A 1039 0.91 -50.84 49.11
C ALA A 1039 1.00 -49.43 48.52
N ASN A 1040 0.97 -49.36 47.19
CA ASN A 1040 0.75 -48.13 46.45
C ASN A 1040 -0.62 -48.18 45.78
N GLY A 1041 -1.35 -47.07 45.83
CA GLY A 1041 -2.63 -46.88 45.16
C GLY A 1041 -2.62 -45.61 44.28
N GLN A 1042 -3.41 -45.64 43.21
CA GLN A 1042 -3.71 -44.50 42.36
C GLN A 1042 -5.21 -44.48 42.08
N SER A 1043 -5.85 -43.35 42.36
CA SER A 1043 -7.28 -43.11 42.16
C SER A 1043 -7.48 -41.90 41.25
N ASN A 1044 -8.08 -42.13 40.09
CA ASN A 1044 -8.39 -41.11 39.10
C ASN A 1044 -9.90 -40.85 39.09
N ALA A 1045 -10.30 -39.59 39.18
CA ALA A 1045 -11.72 -39.22 39.12
C ALA A 1045 -12.28 -39.29 37.68
N THR A 1046 -13.59 -39.41 37.57
CA THR A 1046 -14.33 -39.61 36.32
C THR A 1046 -15.58 -38.71 36.26
N GLY A 1047 -16.21 -38.56 35.10
CA GLY A 1047 -17.29 -37.57 34.93
C GLY A 1047 -16.74 -36.15 34.97
N ASP A 1048 -17.48 -35.20 35.55
CA ASP A 1048 -17.08 -33.78 35.58
C ASP A 1048 -15.84 -33.49 36.47
N ALA A 1049 -15.39 -34.48 37.26
CA ALA A 1049 -14.13 -34.40 38.02
C ALA A 1049 -12.92 -34.98 37.27
N SER A 1050 -13.04 -35.32 35.98
CA SER A 1050 -11.91 -35.76 35.16
C SER A 1050 -10.77 -34.73 35.19
N GLY A 1051 -9.55 -35.17 35.50
CA GLY A 1051 -8.40 -34.28 35.75
C GLY A 1051 -8.10 -34.07 37.24
N GLN A 1052 -8.88 -34.67 38.14
CA GLN A 1052 -8.51 -34.86 39.55
C GLN A 1052 -7.85 -36.24 39.77
N HIS A 1053 -6.70 -36.23 40.46
CA HIS A 1053 -5.83 -37.39 40.66
C HIS A 1053 -5.42 -37.50 42.14
N LEU A 1054 -5.31 -38.73 42.63
CA LEU A 1054 -4.84 -39.03 43.99
C LEU A 1054 -3.94 -40.27 43.97
N SER A 1055 -2.79 -40.22 44.62
CA SER A 1055 -1.97 -41.41 44.89
C SER A 1055 -1.74 -41.60 46.39
N ASP A 1056 -1.87 -42.84 46.85
CA ASP A 1056 -1.64 -43.27 48.23
C ASP A 1056 -0.40 -44.18 48.32
N ASN A 1057 0.40 -44.01 49.37
CA ASN A 1057 1.44 -44.95 49.79
C ASN A 1057 1.15 -45.37 51.22
N ALA A 1058 0.65 -46.60 51.37
CA ALA A 1058 0.19 -47.17 52.62
C ALA A 1058 1.24 -48.10 53.23
N PHE A 1059 1.48 -47.94 54.54
CA PHE A 1059 2.36 -48.76 55.35
C PHE A 1059 1.55 -49.32 56.53
N GLY A 1060 1.24 -50.62 56.50
CA GLY A 1060 0.36 -51.29 57.46
C GLY A 1060 1.09 -52.27 58.37
N LEU A 1061 0.63 -52.36 59.61
CA LEU A 1061 0.97 -53.43 60.56
C LEU A 1061 -0.33 -54.11 60.98
N THR A 1062 -0.40 -55.43 60.85
CA THR A 1062 -1.57 -56.23 61.24
C THR A 1062 -1.18 -57.31 62.23
N PHE A 1063 -1.85 -57.36 63.38
CA PHE A 1063 -1.77 -58.45 64.35
C PHE A 1063 -2.96 -59.40 64.15
N TYR A 1064 -2.76 -60.70 64.40
CA TYR A 1064 -3.82 -61.68 64.19
C TYR A 1064 -3.73 -62.89 65.12
N GLN A 1065 -4.89 -63.45 65.42
CA GLN A 1065 -5.10 -64.58 66.32
C GLN A 1065 -6.19 -65.50 65.77
N ASN A 1066 -5.86 -66.77 65.58
CA ASN A 1066 -6.71 -67.76 64.93
C ASN A 1066 -6.99 -68.88 65.94
N TRP A 1067 -8.26 -69.11 66.26
CA TRP A 1067 -8.71 -70.19 67.14
C TRP A 1067 -9.44 -71.28 66.35
N THR A 1068 -9.00 -72.52 66.53
CA THR A 1068 -9.66 -73.71 65.98
C THR A 1068 -9.57 -74.85 67.01
N PRO A 1069 -10.69 -75.34 67.57
CA PRO A 1069 -10.67 -76.43 68.53
C PRO A 1069 -10.26 -77.74 67.84
N THR A 1070 -9.68 -78.68 68.60
CA THR A 1070 -9.21 -79.98 68.09
C THR A 1070 -10.31 -80.82 67.42
N SER A 1071 -11.58 -80.52 67.69
CA SER A 1071 -12.74 -81.15 67.03
C SER A 1071 -13.01 -80.65 65.61
N GLY A 1072 -12.40 -79.53 65.19
CA GLY A 1072 -12.56 -78.92 63.85
C GLY A 1072 -13.92 -78.30 63.55
N ARG A 1073 -14.87 -78.30 64.51
CA ARG A 1073 -16.30 -77.99 64.28
C ARG A 1073 -16.66 -76.50 64.22
N ALA A 1074 -15.73 -75.60 64.54
CA ALA A 1074 -15.91 -74.16 64.52
C ALA A 1074 -14.55 -73.45 64.39
N TYR A 1075 -14.54 -72.15 64.10
CA TYR A 1075 -13.36 -71.31 64.28
C TYR A 1075 -13.73 -69.87 64.67
N VAL A 1076 -12.76 -69.15 65.21
CA VAL A 1076 -12.81 -67.70 65.42
C VAL A 1076 -11.45 -67.13 65.01
N ASP A 1077 -11.44 -66.25 64.02
CA ASP A 1077 -10.25 -65.53 63.59
C ASP A 1077 -10.43 -64.04 63.93
N VAL A 1078 -9.40 -63.43 64.51
CA VAL A 1078 -9.37 -62.03 64.92
C VAL A 1078 -8.15 -61.37 64.28
N SER A 1079 -8.33 -60.23 63.64
CA SER A 1079 -7.24 -59.38 63.15
C SER A 1079 -7.44 -57.92 63.55
N GLU A 1080 -6.32 -57.24 63.80
CA GLU A 1080 -6.25 -55.83 64.20
C GLU A 1080 -5.19 -55.16 63.33
N ASN A 1081 -5.53 -54.09 62.59
CA ASN A 1081 -4.60 -53.37 61.73
C ASN A 1081 -4.43 -51.91 62.16
N ALA A 1082 -3.24 -51.38 61.95
CA ALA A 1082 -2.97 -49.95 61.95
C ALA A 1082 -2.12 -49.60 60.72
N SER A 1083 -2.44 -48.52 60.02
CA SER A 1083 -1.71 -48.10 58.82
C SER A 1083 -1.50 -46.59 58.73
N LEU A 1084 -0.34 -46.22 58.17
CA LEU A 1084 0.01 -44.86 57.80
C LEU A 1084 -0.10 -44.70 56.29
N HIS A 1085 -0.77 -43.65 55.84
CA HIS A 1085 -1.02 -43.35 54.43
C HIS A 1085 -0.38 -42.02 54.07
N ARG A 1086 0.21 -41.93 52.88
CA ARG A 1086 0.84 -40.71 52.36
C ARG A 1086 0.25 -40.37 51.00
N PHE A 1087 -0.50 -39.29 50.95
CA PHE A 1087 -1.22 -38.84 49.79
C PHE A 1087 -0.47 -37.74 49.04
N ASN A 1088 -0.48 -37.85 47.72
CA ASN A 1088 -0.27 -36.73 46.82
C ASN A 1088 -1.57 -36.58 46.00
N GLU A 1089 -2.10 -35.38 45.91
CA GLU A 1089 -3.24 -35.07 45.06
C GLU A 1089 -2.90 -33.98 44.05
N SER A 1090 -3.62 -33.96 42.93
CA SER A 1090 -3.65 -32.82 42.04
C SER A 1090 -4.98 -32.70 41.31
N ARG A 1091 -5.35 -31.46 40.96
CA ARG A 1091 -6.49 -31.11 40.11
C ARG A 1091 -6.09 -30.13 39.01
N SER A 1092 -6.57 -30.36 37.79
CA SER A 1092 -6.40 -29.41 36.70
C SER A 1092 -7.35 -28.22 36.83
N ILE A 1093 -6.86 -27.02 36.52
CA ILE A 1093 -7.62 -25.77 36.51
C ILE A 1093 -7.36 -25.08 35.17
N ASP A 1094 -8.36 -25.09 34.31
CA ASP A 1094 -8.36 -24.57 32.94
C ASP A 1094 -9.52 -23.58 32.79
N LEU A 1095 -9.30 -22.36 33.27
CA LEU A 1095 -10.24 -21.25 33.25
C LEU A 1095 -9.60 -20.05 32.53
N ALA A 1096 -10.34 -19.44 31.60
CA ALA A 1096 -9.85 -18.26 30.87
C ALA A 1096 -9.47 -17.14 31.87
N GLY A 1097 -8.27 -16.59 31.72
CA GLY A 1097 -7.72 -15.57 32.63
C GLY A 1097 -7.14 -16.10 33.95
N VAL A 1098 -7.14 -17.41 34.22
CA VAL A 1098 -6.58 -17.99 35.46
C VAL A 1098 -5.35 -18.85 35.15
N SER A 1099 -4.16 -18.27 35.33
CA SER A 1099 -2.86 -18.90 35.04
C SER A 1099 -2.42 -19.97 36.05
N ALA A 1100 -3.30 -20.90 36.41
CA ALA A 1100 -3.04 -21.97 37.37
C ALA A 1100 -2.52 -23.26 36.71
N GLY A 1101 -3.22 -23.75 35.67
CA GLY A 1101 -2.94 -25.02 34.98
C GLY A 1101 -3.25 -26.27 35.81
N SER A 1102 -2.65 -26.37 37.00
CA SER A 1102 -2.94 -27.39 38.00
C SER A 1102 -2.65 -26.91 39.42
N ALA A 1103 -3.54 -27.24 40.36
CA ALA A 1103 -3.26 -27.16 41.79
C ALA A 1103 -2.84 -28.55 42.32
N SER A 1104 -1.94 -28.59 43.30
CA SER A 1104 -1.45 -29.85 43.88
C SER A 1104 -1.07 -29.76 45.35
N GLY A 1105 -1.32 -30.84 46.08
CA GLY A 1105 -1.23 -30.91 47.54
C GLY A 1105 -0.68 -32.24 48.04
N ARG A 1106 -0.24 -32.25 49.30
CA ARG A 1106 0.28 -33.43 50.00
C ARG A 1106 -0.28 -33.51 51.42
N PHE A 1107 -0.77 -34.67 51.80
CA PHE A 1107 -1.29 -34.92 53.14
C PHE A 1107 -0.98 -36.34 53.63
N ASN A 1108 -1.14 -36.53 54.94
CA ASN A 1108 -1.01 -37.84 55.57
C ASN A 1108 -2.38 -38.32 56.03
N GLY A 1109 -2.58 -39.63 56.07
CA GLY A 1109 -3.71 -40.25 56.72
C GLY A 1109 -3.29 -41.38 57.67
N THR A 1110 -4.18 -41.75 58.58
CA THR A 1110 -4.01 -42.91 59.45
C THR A 1110 -5.28 -43.76 59.40
N SER A 1111 -5.13 -45.09 59.41
CA SER A 1111 -6.25 -46.00 59.61
C SER A 1111 -5.96 -46.93 60.77
N TYR A 1112 -7.00 -47.29 61.53
CA TYR A 1112 -6.95 -48.37 62.50
C TYR A 1112 -8.25 -49.17 62.43
N GLY A 1113 -8.17 -50.49 62.51
CA GLY A 1113 -9.34 -51.35 62.40
C GLY A 1113 -9.16 -52.71 63.06
N ALA A 1114 -10.28 -53.38 63.26
CA ALA A 1114 -10.34 -54.74 63.77
C ALA A 1114 -11.43 -55.52 63.05
N ARG A 1115 -11.17 -56.80 62.77
CA ARG A 1115 -12.11 -57.74 62.16
C ARG A 1115 -12.16 -59.03 62.98
N VAL A 1116 -13.36 -59.52 63.22
CA VAL A 1116 -13.63 -60.82 63.84
C VAL A 1116 -14.47 -61.64 62.86
N GLU A 1117 -13.98 -62.81 62.44
CA GLU A 1117 -14.70 -63.77 61.60
C GLU A 1117 -14.89 -65.09 62.36
N THR A 1118 -16.08 -65.67 62.30
CA THR A 1118 -16.37 -66.99 62.86
C THR A 1118 -17.18 -67.84 61.88
N GLY A 1119 -16.90 -69.13 61.82
CA GLY A 1119 -17.59 -70.06 60.94
C GLY A 1119 -17.63 -71.48 61.47
N LEU A 1120 -18.49 -72.29 60.85
CA LEU A 1120 -18.79 -73.66 61.26
C LEU A 1120 -18.47 -74.63 60.11
N PRO A 1121 -17.27 -75.24 60.06
CA PRO A 1121 -16.93 -76.17 58.99
C PRO A 1121 -17.75 -77.47 59.07
N LEU A 1122 -18.53 -77.75 58.03
CA LEU A 1122 -19.36 -78.94 57.90
C LEU A 1122 -18.82 -79.85 56.77
N ALA A 1123 -18.18 -80.96 57.16
CA ALA A 1123 -17.74 -81.97 56.20
C ALA A 1123 -18.93 -82.74 55.62
N LEU A 1124 -19.10 -82.69 54.30
CA LEU A 1124 -20.13 -83.40 53.55
C LEU A 1124 -19.57 -84.67 52.89
N ARG A 1125 -20.46 -85.49 52.33
CA ARG A 1125 -20.08 -86.70 51.59
C ARG A 1125 -19.22 -86.34 50.37
N ASN A 1126 -18.31 -87.24 50.01
CA ASN A 1126 -17.39 -87.14 48.86
C ASN A 1126 -16.30 -86.04 48.96
N GLY A 1127 -15.89 -85.69 50.19
CA GLY A 1127 -14.75 -84.82 50.46
C GLY A 1127 -14.98 -83.36 50.08
N ILE A 1128 -16.18 -82.84 50.35
CA ILE A 1128 -16.55 -81.44 50.15
C ILE A 1128 -16.83 -80.85 51.53
N ASP A 1129 -16.21 -79.73 51.85
CA ASP A 1129 -16.47 -78.99 53.08
C ASP A 1129 -17.32 -77.76 52.78
N VAL A 1130 -18.34 -77.52 53.62
CA VAL A 1130 -19.20 -76.34 53.54
C VAL A 1130 -19.15 -75.59 54.86
N THR A 1131 -18.71 -74.34 54.81
CA THR A 1131 -18.45 -73.51 55.98
C THR A 1131 -19.28 -72.22 55.89
N PRO A 1132 -20.51 -72.17 56.43
CA PRO A 1132 -21.16 -70.90 56.73
C PRO A 1132 -20.31 -70.10 57.73
N PHE A 1133 -20.20 -68.80 57.48
CA PHE A 1133 -19.43 -67.87 58.31
C PHE A 1133 -20.11 -66.50 58.41
N VAL A 1134 -19.79 -65.79 59.48
CA VAL A 1134 -20.16 -64.39 59.71
C VAL A 1134 -18.93 -63.63 60.21
N ALA A 1135 -18.76 -62.40 59.77
CA ALA A 1135 -17.71 -61.51 60.25
C ALA A 1135 -18.26 -60.12 60.58
N LEU A 1136 -17.63 -59.46 61.54
CA LEU A 1136 -17.83 -58.05 61.88
C LEU A 1136 -16.46 -57.35 61.77
N GLY A 1137 -16.41 -56.26 61.01
CA GLY A 1137 -15.25 -55.39 60.86
C GLY A 1137 -15.59 -53.95 61.24
N VAL A 1138 -14.67 -53.28 61.93
CA VAL A 1138 -14.73 -51.84 62.22
C VAL A 1138 -13.39 -51.23 61.82
N GLN A 1139 -13.41 -50.14 61.07
CA GLN A 1139 -12.19 -49.42 60.69
C GLN A 1139 -12.43 -47.91 60.77
N HIS A 1140 -11.59 -47.19 61.51
CA HIS A 1140 -11.60 -45.74 61.57
C HIS A 1140 -10.44 -45.17 60.77
N LEU A 1141 -10.67 -44.03 60.13
CA LEU A 1141 -9.80 -43.40 59.17
C LEU A 1141 -9.74 -41.90 59.47
N SER A 1142 -8.52 -41.34 59.49
CA SER A 1142 -8.26 -39.92 59.70
C SER A 1142 -7.40 -39.39 58.56
N LEU A 1143 -7.77 -38.23 58.03
CA LEU A 1143 -7.14 -37.52 56.91
C LEU A 1143 -6.69 -36.14 57.41
N GLY A 1144 -5.41 -35.81 57.23
CA GLY A 1144 -4.87 -34.50 57.59
C GLY A 1144 -5.33 -33.39 56.64
N SER A 1145 -5.41 -32.17 57.16
CA SER A 1145 -5.56 -30.95 56.35
C SER A 1145 -4.36 -30.72 55.43
N TYR A 1146 -4.56 -30.01 54.33
CA TYR A 1146 -3.48 -29.60 53.42
C TYR A 1146 -3.76 -28.28 52.74
N THR A 1147 -2.71 -27.69 52.16
CA THR A 1147 -2.80 -26.51 51.31
C THR A 1147 -2.21 -26.86 49.95
N GLU A 1148 -2.94 -26.56 48.89
CA GLU A 1148 -2.51 -26.75 47.52
C GLU A 1148 -1.54 -25.64 47.09
N SER A 1149 -0.64 -25.95 46.17
CA SER A 1149 0.18 -24.99 45.43
C SER A 1149 -0.31 -24.88 43.99
N ASP A 1150 -0.43 -23.65 43.48
CA ASP A 1150 -1.16 -23.26 42.25
C ASP A 1150 -0.38 -22.26 41.37
N GLY A 1151 0.93 -22.16 41.57
CA GLY A 1151 1.79 -21.18 40.89
C GLY A 1151 1.67 -19.73 41.37
N GLY A 1152 0.89 -19.45 42.42
CA GLY A 1152 0.62 -18.08 42.90
C GLY A 1152 -0.62 -17.45 42.27
N SER A 1153 -1.46 -18.23 41.59
CA SER A 1153 -2.71 -17.77 40.98
C SER A 1153 -3.79 -17.42 42.02
N GLY A 1154 -3.73 -17.99 43.23
CA GLY A 1154 -4.65 -17.73 44.35
C GLY A 1154 -5.88 -18.64 44.39
N VAL A 1155 -6.11 -19.46 43.35
CA VAL A 1155 -7.25 -20.39 43.22
C VAL A 1155 -6.98 -21.80 43.75
N GLY A 1156 -5.75 -22.07 44.22
CA GLY A 1156 -5.43 -23.22 45.06
C GLY A 1156 -6.20 -23.15 46.38
N LEU A 1157 -6.42 -24.29 47.02
CA LEU A 1157 -7.25 -24.41 48.22
C LEU A 1157 -6.44 -24.73 49.47
N ASN A 1158 -6.87 -24.17 50.59
CA ASN A 1158 -6.59 -24.68 51.92
C ASN A 1158 -7.77 -25.58 52.35
N VAL A 1159 -7.50 -26.88 52.52
CA VAL A 1159 -8.48 -27.95 52.71
C VAL A 1159 -8.37 -28.49 54.13
N ASN A 1160 -9.48 -28.47 54.87
CA ASN A 1160 -9.53 -28.96 56.25
C ASN A 1160 -9.34 -30.48 56.33
N GLY A 1161 -8.90 -31.00 57.48
CA GLY A 1161 -8.84 -32.45 57.70
C GLY A 1161 -10.22 -33.08 57.92
N ALA A 1162 -10.31 -34.41 57.84
CA ALA A 1162 -11.55 -35.15 58.03
C ALA A 1162 -11.32 -36.51 58.69
N SER A 1163 -12.37 -37.11 59.26
CA SER A 1163 -12.34 -38.48 59.75
C SER A 1163 -13.62 -39.24 59.38
N TYR A 1164 -13.51 -40.57 59.33
CA TYR A 1164 -14.56 -41.48 58.89
C TYR A 1164 -14.44 -42.80 59.64
N THR A 1165 -15.55 -43.54 59.78
CA THR A 1165 -15.56 -44.90 60.36
C THR A 1165 -16.39 -45.81 59.46
N SER A 1166 -15.87 -46.98 59.09
CA SER A 1166 -16.57 -48.11 58.46
C SER A 1166 -17.01 -49.08 59.55
N VAL A 1167 -18.23 -49.63 59.45
CA VAL A 1167 -18.72 -50.74 60.27
C VAL A 1167 -19.41 -51.74 59.36
N ARG A 1168 -18.76 -52.89 59.12
CA ARG A 1168 -19.21 -53.87 58.13
C ARG A 1168 -19.52 -55.22 58.74
N THR A 1169 -20.64 -55.80 58.34
CA THR A 1169 -20.92 -57.23 58.57
C THR A 1169 -20.80 -57.99 57.26
N THR A 1170 -20.05 -59.09 57.25
CA THR A 1170 -20.01 -60.06 56.14
C THR A 1170 -20.78 -61.31 56.56
N VAL A 1171 -21.69 -61.80 55.72
CA VAL A 1171 -22.32 -63.12 55.88
C VAL A 1171 -22.07 -63.92 54.61
N GLY A 1172 -21.62 -65.16 54.72
CA GLY A 1172 -21.35 -65.97 53.53
C GLY A 1172 -21.20 -67.46 53.80
N VAL A 1173 -20.90 -68.19 52.73
CA VAL A 1173 -20.64 -69.63 52.77
C VAL A 1173 -19.40 -69.93 51.94
N LYS A 1174 -18.37 -70.54 52.53
CA LYS A 1174 -17.26 -71.14 51.79
C LYS A 1174 -17.58 -72.59 51.45
N VAL A 1175 -17.37 -72.99 50.20
CA VAL A 1175 -17.37 -74.40 49.76
C VAL A 1175 -15.96 -74.72 49.29
N SER A 1176 -15.35 -75.78 49.83
CA SER A 1176 -14.00 -76.23 49.45
C SER A 1176 -13.94 -77.72 49.15
N LYS A 1177 -12.97 -78.10 48.31
CA LYS A 1177 -12.65 -79.49 48.00
C LYS A 1177 -11.16 -79.66 47.77
N SER A 1178 -10.58 -80.59 48.52
CA SER A 1178 -9.19 -81.03 48.37
C SER A 1178 -9.05 -82.16 47.35
N PHE A 1179 -7.99 -82.08 46.54
CA PHE A 1179 -7.61 -83.05 45.51
C PHE A 1179 -6.17 -83.49 45.71
N GLU A 1180 -5.93 -84.80 45.79
CA GLU A 1180 -4.56 -85.33 45.79
C GLU A 1180 -3.94 -85.28 44.39
N THR A 1181 -2.74 -84.68 44.28
CA THR A 1181 -2.00 -84.57 43.01
C THR A 1181 -0.55 -85.01 43.18
N LYS A 1182 0.14 -85.31 42.07
CA LYS A 1182 1.59 -85.58 42.08
C LYS A 1182 2.43 -84.40 42.61
N ALA A 1183 1.87 -83.20 42.63
CA ALA A 1183 2.52 -81.99 43.14
C ALA A 1183 2.22 -81.74 44.63
N GLY A 1184 1.39 -82.56 45.28
CA GLY A 1184 0.83 -82.34 46.62
C GLY A 1184 -0.69 -82.15 46.62
N THR A 1185 -1.29 -81.97 47.78
CA THR A 1185 -2.74 -81.74 47.94
C THR A 1185 -3.11 -80.34 47.47
N VAL A 1186 -4.12 -80.22 46.60
CA VAL A 1186 -4.67 -78.94 46.11
C VAL A 1186 -6.06 -78.76 46.69
N ASP A 1187 -6.27 -77.77 47.56
CA ASP A 1187 -7.60 -77.36 48.01
C ASP A 1187 -8.13 -76.23 47.12
N VAL A 1188 -9.28 -76.45 46.47
CA VAL A 1188 -9.96 -75.44 45.64
C VAL A 1188 -11.22 -75.00 46.35
N TYR A 1189 -11.48 -73.68 46.42
CA TYR A 1189 -12.65 -73.14 47.10
C TYR A 1189 -13.37 -72.02 46.34
N LEU A 1190 -14.64 -71.86 46.70
CA LEU A 1190 -15.56 -70.82 46.26
C LEU A 1190 -16.24 -70.24 47.52
N LYS A 1191 -16.17 -68.92 47.73
CA LYS A 1191 -16.69 -68.22 48.91
C LYS A 1191 -17.59 -67.04 48.50
N PRO A 1192 -18.87 -67.28 48.13
CA PRO A 1192 -19.87 -66.22 48.01
C PRO A 1192 -20.19 -65.62 49.39
N SER A 1193 -20.26 -64.29 49.44
CA SER A 1193 -20.61 -63.52 50.64
C SER A 1193 -21.38 -62.23 50.30
N LEU A 1194 -22.08 -61.70 51.30
CA LEU A 1194 -22.74 -60.40 51.27
C LEU A 1194 -22.15 -59.54 52.38
N VAL A 1195 -21.66 -58.35 52.02
CA VAL A 1195 -21.14 -57.35 52.94
C VAL A 1195 -22.15 -56.20 53.06
N HIS A 1196 -22.48 -55.81 54.30
CA HIS A 1196 -23.33 -54.66 54.60
C HIS A 1196 -22.57 -53.62 55.42
N GLU A 1197 -22.62 -52.35 54.99
CA GLU A 1197 -21.93 -51.21 55.61
C GLU A 1197 -22.92 -50.31 56.37
N PHE A 1198 -22.85 -50.35 57.70
CA PHE A 1198 -23.75 -49.63 58.61
C PHE A 1198 -23.39 -48.15 58.77
N ALA A 1199 -22.15 -47.74 58.54
CA ALA A 1199 -21.72 -46.37 58.81
C ALA A 1199 -22.19 -45.39 57.74
N GLY A 1200 -22.97 -44.39 58.19
CA GLY A 1200 -23.94 -43.68 57.36
C GLY A 1200 -23.43 -42.47 56.58
N SER A 1201 -22.56 -41.67 57.19
CA SER A 1201 -22.33 -40.28 56.80
C SER A 1201 -21.45 -40.15 55.55
N PRO A 1202 -21.83 -39.33 54.55
CA PRO A 1202 -20.90 -38.90 53.52
C PRO A 1202 -19.78 -38.05 54.15
N SER A 1203 -18.58 -38.11 53.58
CA SER A 1203 -17.46 -37.26 54.00
C SER A 1203 -17.57 -35.90 53.32
N ASN A 1204 -17.69 -34.83 54.11
CA ASN A 1204 -17.67 -33.47 53.58
C ASN A 1204 -16.24 -32.93 53.53
N THR A 1205 -15.94 -32.13 52.52
CA THR A 1205 -14.62 -31.51 52.31
C THR A 1205 -14.80 -30.00 52.34
N THR A 1206 -14.36 -29.35 53.42
CA THR A 1206 -14.41 -27.90 53.57
C THR A 1206 -13.10 -27.29 53.11
N ALA A 1207 -13.17 -26.24 52.29
CA ALA A 1207 -12.03 -25.56 51.72
C ALA A 1207 -12.26 -24.04 51.62
N VAL A 1208 -11.17 -23.29 51.49
CA VAL A 1208 -11.12 -21.85 51.22
C VAL A 1208 -10.02 -21.58 50.21
N PHE A 1209 -10.17 -20.58 49.34
CA PHE A 1209 -9.17 -20.25 48.33
C PHE A 1209 -7.96 -19.52 48.95
N ASN A 1210 -6.75 -19.87 48.51
CA ASN A 1210 -5.49 -19.35 49.04
C ASN A 1210 -5.33 -17.83 48.89
N GLY A 1211 -5.91 -17.24 47.83
CA GLY A 1211 -5.90 -15.79 47.58
C GLY A 1211 -6.78 -14.99 48.53
N ASP A 1212 -7.69 -15.65 49.27
CA ASP A 1212 -8.60 -15.01 50.20
C ASP A 1212 -8.03 -15.05 51.63
N THR A 1213 -7.43 -13.93 52.02
CA THR A 1213 -6.86 -13.73 53.36
C THR A 1213 -7.92 -13.45 54.44
N THR A 1214 -9.20 -13.38 54.09
CA THR A 1214 -10.31 -13.00 54.99
C THR A 1214 -11.23 -14.17 55.34
N GLY A 1215 -11.30 -15.19 54.48
CA GLY A 1215 -12.11 -16.40 54.65
C GLY A 1215 -13.54 -16.29 54.10
N GLU A 1216 -13.90 -15.17 53.46
CA GLU A 1216 -15.19 -14.93 52.79
C GLU A 1216 -15.58 -16.05 51.82
N THR A 1217 -14.60 -16.61 51.13
CA THR A 1217 -14.77 -17.61 50.07
C THR A 1217 -14.92 -19.04 50.57
N THR A 1218 -14.96 -19.27 51.88
CA THR A 1218 -15.07 -20.62 52.48
C THR A 1218 -16.31 -21.38 51.99
N PHE A 1219 -16.11 -22.60 51.49
CA PHE A 1219 -17.16 -23.49 51.01
C PHE A 1219 -16.98 -24.94 51.49
N THR A 1220 -18.02 -25.76 51.34
CA THR A 1220 -17.99 -27.19 51.70
C THR A 1220 -18.63 -28.02 50.59
N THR A 1221 -17.87 -28.98 50.07
CA THR A 1221 -18.32 -29.95 49.08
C THR A 1221 -18.70 -31.26 49.76
N ASN A 1222 -19.63 -32.00 49.13
CA ASN A 1222 -20.11 -33.29 49.63
C ASN A 1222 -19.46 -34.42 48.82
N SER A 1223 -19.13 -35.54 49.48
CA SER A 1223 -18.67 -36.75 48.79
C SER A 1223 -19.78 -37.81 48.69
N ALA A 1224 -19.58 -38.80 47.82
CA ALA A 1224 -20.40 -40.01 47.79
C ALA A 1224 -20.29 -40.78 49.12
N GLY A 1225 -21.40 -41.37 49.58
CA GLY A 1225 -21.42 -42.23 50.75
C GLY A 1225 -20.78 -43.61 50.49
N PRO A 1226 -20.42 -44.36 51.54
CA PRO A 1226 -19.94 -45.74 51.41
C PRO A 1226 -20.94 -46.66 50.70
N VAL A 1227 -20.43 -47.66 49.97
CA VAL A 1227 -21.25 -48.65 49.27
C VAL A 1227 -21.97 -49.54 50.30
N ARG A 1228 -23.30 -49.36 50.44
CA ARG A 1228 -24.11 -49.99 51.49
C ARG A 1228 -24.14 -51.51 51.48
N ASN A 1229 -24.21 -52.10 50.29
CA ASN A 1229 -24.34 -53.55 50.10
C ASN A 1229 -23.41 -53.96 48.96
N ILE A 1230 -22.56 -54.96 49.22
CA ILE A 1230 -21.63 -55.52 48.25
C ILE A 1230 -21.85 -57.04 48.24
N ALA A 1231 -22.18 -57.59 47.08
CA ALA A 1231 -22.03 -59.02 46.82
C ALA A 1231 -20.57 -59.29 46.47
N ASP A 1232 -19.95 -60.23 47.16
CA ASP A 1232 -18.53 -60.58 47.05
C ASP A 1232 -18.42 -62.08 46.75
N VAL A 1233 -17.54 -62.45 45.82
CA VAL A 1233 -17.31 -63.85 45.42
C VAL A 1233 -15.81 -64.09 45.32
N SER A 1234 -15.26 -64.83 46.30
CA SER A 1234 -13.90 -65.34 46.24
C SER A 1234 -13.83 -66.68 45.50
N VAL A 1235 -12.83 -66.84 44.64
CA VAL A 1235 -12.39 -68.14 44.10
C VAL A 1235 -10.90 -68.27 44.35
N GLY A 1236 -10.46 -69.40 44.89
CA GLY A 1236 -9.04 -69.62 45.16
C GLY A 1236 -8.63 -71.08 45.18
N ALA A 1237 -7.32 -71.31 45.11
CA ALA A 1237 -6.72 -72.63 45.19
C ALA A 1237 -5.42 -72.58 46.00
N THR A 1238 -5.23 -73.54 46.91
CA THR A 1238 -4.03 -73.70 47.73
C THR A 1238 -3.36 -75.04 47.46
N LEU A 1239 -2.12 -75.02 46.97
CA LEU A 1239 -1.25 -76.19 46.82
C LEU A 1239 -0.40 -76.37 48.09
N TYR A 1240 -0.52 -77.52 48.73
CA TYR A 1240 0.29 -77.95 49.87
C TYR A 1240 1.35 -78.97 49.44
N ARG A 1241 2.63 -78.68 49.68
CA ARG A 1241 3.75 -79.57 49.35
C ARG A 1241 4.41 -80.19 50.58
N ALA A 1242 4.97 -81.39 50.39
CA ALA A 1242 5.85 -82.00 51.37
C ALA A 1242 7.03 -81.05 51.69
N LYS A 1243 7.48 -81.07 52.96
CA LYS A 1243 8.47 -80.14 53.55
C LYS A 1243 7.97 -78.71 53.86
N GLY A 1244 6.66 -78.52 54.07
CA GLY A 1244 6.13 -77.32 54.73
C GLY A 1244 5.89 -76.08 53.86
N LEU A 1245 6.15 -76.20 52.54
CA LEU A 1245 5.84 -75.18 51.54
C LEU A 1245 4.34 -75.23 51.17
N SER A 1246 3.67 -74.07 51.12
CA SER A 1246 2.38 -73.95 50.44
C SER A 1246 2.31 -72.69 49.58
N LEU A 1247 1.55 -72.79 48.48
CA LEU A 1247 1.28 -71.70 47.55
C LEU A 1247 -0.24 -71.55 47.41
N ASN A 1248 -0.79 -70.39 47.74
CA ASN A 1248 -2.19 -70.04 47.49
C ASN A 1248 -2.25 -68.97 46.39
N ALA A 1249 -3.27 -69.07 45.54
CA ALA A 1249 -3.66 -68.01 44.62
C ALA A 1249 -5.18 -67.82 44.68
N GLN A 1250 -5.64 -66.57 44.71
CA GLN A 1250 -7.06 -66.24 44.81
C GLN A 1250 -7.43 -64.95 44.08
N VAL A 1251 -8.70 -64.87 43.68
CA VAL A 1251 -9.35 -63.70 43.10
C VAL A 1251 -10.72 -63.51 43.77
N ASN A 1252 -11.02 -62.28 44.13
CA ASN A 1252 -12.28 -61.81 44.69
C ASN A 1252 -12.91 -60.84 43.69
N VAL A 1253 -14.18 -61.04 43.37
CA VAL A 1253 -14.96 -60.13 42.53
C VAL A 1253 -16.11 -59.58 43.36
N GLN A 1254 -16.26 -58.26 43.34
CA GLN A 1254 -17.25 -57.53 44.13
C GLN A 1254 -18.17 -56.70 43.23
N ALA A 1255 -19.45 -56.67 43.56
CA ALA A 1255 -20.46 -55.88 42.88
C ALA A 1255 -21.43 -55.25 43.89
N GLY A 1256 -21.70 -53.96 43.72
CA GLY A 1256 -22.63 -53.19 44.52
C GLY A 1256 -23.28 -52.07 43.71
N SER A 1257 -24.12 -51.26 44.35
CA SER A 1257 -24.74 -50.10 43.69
C SER A 1257 -23.66 -49.11 43.24
N HIS A 1258 -23.58 -48.83 41.93
CA HIS A 1258 -22.55 -48.00 41.29
C HIS A 1258 -21.09 -48.43 41.60
N TYR A 1259 -20.86 -49.69 41.97
CA TYR A 1259 -19.55 -50.19 42.41
C TYR A 1259 -19.23 -51.55 41.81
N THR A 1260 -18.02 -51.70 41.26
CA THR A 1260 -17.41 -52.98 40.93
C THR A 1260 -15.97 -53.02 41.43
N GLY A 1261 -15.58 -54.14 42.03
CA GLY A 1261 -14.22 -54.36 42.53
C GLY A 1261 -13.68 -55.70 42.05
N ILE A 1262 -12.38 -55.75 41.77
CA ILE A 1262 -11.65 -57.00 41.59
C ILE A 1262 -10.33 -56.91 42.36
N ALA A 1263 -10.08 -57.88 43.24
CA ALA A 1263 -8.84 -57.97 44.02
C ALA A 1263 -8.32 -59.40 44.00
N GLY A 1264 -7.00 -59.58 43.95
CA GLY A 1264 -6.37 -60.88 43.92
C GLY A 1264 -5.04 -60.90 44.65
N GLY A 1265 -4.55 -62.10 44.93
CA GLY A 1265 -3.28 -62.28 45.60
C GLY A 1265 -2.67 -63.66 45.38
N VAL A 1266 -1.36 -63.73 45.60
CA VAL A 1266 -0.58 -64.98 45.59
C VAL A 1266 0.25 -65.02 46.86
N GLN A 1267 -0.05 -65.99 47.73
CA GLN A 1267 0.64 -66.22 49.00
C GLN A 1267 1.63 -67.38 48.87
N ALA A 1268 2.88 -67.16 49.24
CA ALA A 1268 3.88 -68.21 49.42
C ALA A 1268 4.26 -68.32 50.91
N LYS A 1269 4.23 -69.55 51.44
CA LYS A 1269 4.46 -69.85 52.86
C LYS A 1269 5.56 -70.90 53.02
N TRP A 1270 6.51 -70.63 53.90
CA TRP A 1270 7.59 -71.55 54.28
C TRP A 1270 7.58 -71.76 55.80
N SER A 1271 7.29 -72.97 56.26
CA SER A 1271 7.50 -73.38 57.65
C SER A 1271 8.89 -74.00 57.84
N PHE A 1272 9.61 -73.57 58.87
CA PHE A 1272 10.91 -74.11 59.29
C PHE A 1272 10.76 -75.05 60.50
#